data_AF-A0A7K1LG68-F1
#
_entry.id   AF-A0A7K1LG68-F1
#
_cell.length_a   1.000
_cell.length_b   1.000
_cell.length_c   1.000
_cell.angle_alpha   90.00
_cell.angle_beta   90.00
_cell.angle_gamma   90.00
#
_symmetry.space_group_name_H-M   'P 1'
#
loop_
_entity.id
_entity.type
_entity.pdbx_description
1 polymer ?
#
loop_
_entity_poly.entity_id
_entity_poly.type
_entity_poly.pdbx_seq_one_letter_code
_entity_poly.pdbx_strand_id
1 'polypeptide(L)'
;MSQKHSPINEPALTDETEVDVPALISDFASSGTLPENQIVRFVTETYLASIDPEDPPASADIEKQLIALRSGAVSLQNQHRAQGNKLKVAERLEPVQAAMVAARLHHVAEVTPGGADSDDGLGILSIYQDSGEFAGLYRRADLELLDDLASQLCFTHDKKWLGEFDRALLRLAPKVTETTDPDLVPMRNLIFNYRTDERIPFSPDYVFTKKAATDLIDEQHPVPEVLDEDGNVIWNYEEWNAQTYPDDGVRAYMDQIRGAALRPRNDWQKMVGLYSETGSNGKGTEVAHIRSIIGERNCVSIPLKSYSMQFHKERLIGAQFNAPDETPVGDFIKDASDLKAIITNDPIFIDRKNEKPITYKPSMFTILSLNGALNFRDKTASMDRRLTIVPMEARFPDGVKNKAIKNDYLLRREVREYVAYKVLVEIPKYWEFEEPEAVKRALRKHKRETNTVLAFYEDYKDEFVRPFVPLRMLFALYKASLQEKSKSQGADVNDFSREIVALFEADGWIIPTLTTKDGSEVWRRLTVRHWLDRREPVLEEFHFDTNVSRWQWLGGTDGKLSESAPRQAKGLMRPEVYHAWTSAGAGSSSQIATAVLRDLRAKEAAAIAQAATEAADKWAGGSGDGTTLRAKLDSVTASMQDTDGSAA
;
A
#
# COMPACT_ATOMS: atom_id res chain seq x y z
N MET A 1 8.46 -30.49 -25.27
CA MET A 1 8.42 -30.41 -26.75
C MET A 1 7.82 -29.06 -27.11
N SER A 2 8.65 -28.05 -27.32
CA SER A 2 8.21 -26.72 -27.76
C SER A 2 9.20 -26.26 -28.83
N GLN A 3 8.68 -26.00 -30.02
CA GLN A 3 9.47 -25.62 -31.18
C GLN A 3 10.02 -24.20 -30.98
N LYS A 4 11.34 -24.08 -30.94
CA LYS A 4 12.04 -22.80 -31.03
C LYS A 4 11.84 -22.26 -32.45
N HIS A 5 11.17 -21.12 -32.58
CA HIS A 5 11.27 -20.32 -33.79
C HIS A 5 12.68 -19.74 -33.89
N SER A 6 13.37 -20.02 -34.99
CA SER A 6 14.68 -19.44 -35.32
C SER A 6 14.58 -17.93 -35.53
N PRO A 7 15.52 -17.12 -35.01
CA PRO A 7 15.69 -15.75 -35.47
C PRO A 7 16.27 -15.76 -36.89
N ILE A 8 15.76 -14.86 -37.71
CA ILE A 8 16.25 -14.59 -39.06
C ILE A 8 17.69 -14.07 -38.94
N ASN A 9 18.61 -14.69 -39.67
CA ASN A 9 20.03 -14.29 -39.75
C ASN A 9 20.18 -12.80 -40.08
N GLU A 10 20.65 -12.01 -39.12
CA GLU A 10 21.38 -10.77 -39.38
C GLU A 10 22.78 -11.12 -39.88
N PRO A 11 23.29 -10.49 -40.95
CA PRO A 11 24.68 -10.66 -41.34
C PRO A 11 25.57 -9.93 -40.33
N ALA A 12 26.47 -10.67 -39.68
CA ALA A 12 27.57 -10.09 -38.93
C ALA A 12 28.46 -9.26 -39.88
N LEU A 13 28.40 -7.94 -39.76
CA LEU A 13 29.32 -7.02 -40.41
C LEU A 13 30.57 -6.92 -39.53
N THR A 14 31.67 -7.48 -40.04
CA THR A 14 33.01 -7.34 -39.49
C THR A 14 33.55 -5.93 -39.75
N ASP A 15 34.32 -5.44 -38.78
CA ASP A 15 35.06 -4.18 -38.73
C ASP A 15 35.87 -3.83 -40.01
N GLU A 16 35.98 -2.51 -40.27
CA GLU A 16 36.93 -1.82 -41.18
C GLU A 16 36.73 -1.85 -42.72
N THR A 17 35.53 -1.55 -43.22
CA THR A 17 35.40 -0.85 -44.52
C THR A 17 34.44 0.32 -44.37
N GLU A 18 34.92 1.55 -44.58
CA GLU A 18 34.12 2.77 -44.63
C GLU A 18 33.06 2.58 -45.73
N VAL A 19 31.81 2.41 -45.33
CA VAL A 19 30.70 2.12 -46.25
C VAL A 19 30.39 3.40 -47.03
N ASP A 20 30.67 3.42 -48.34
CA ASP A 20 30.30 4.53 -49.22
C ASP A 20 28.78 4.53 -49.45
N VAL A 21 28.07 5.19 -48.54
CA VAL A 21 26.59 5.35 -48.57
C VAL A 21 26.15 5.97 -49.91
N PRO A 22 26.83 7.03 -50.40
CA PRO A 22 26.99 7.43 -51.79
C PRO A 22 26.64 6.40 -52.86
N ALA A 23 27.62 5.52 -52.99
CA ALA A 23 27.71 4.49 -54.01
C ALA A 23 26.62 3.43 -53.85
N LEU A 24 26.37 2.95 -52.62
CA LEU A 24 25.32 1.96 -52.36
C LEU A 24 23.93 2.45 -52.80
N ILE A 25 23.61 3.71 -52.50
CA ILE A 25 22.34 4.32 -52.90
C ILE A 25 22.27 4.48 -54.42
N SER A 26 23.37 4.87 -55.07
CA SER A 26 23.44 4.99 -56.52
C SER A 26 23.24 3.64 -57.23
N ASP A 27 23.90 2.59 -56.75
CA ASP A 27 23.81 1.24 -57.29
C ASP A 27 22.39 0.68 -57.15
N PHE A 28 21.78 0.85 -55.97
CA PHE A 28 20.37 0.50 -55.74
C PHE A 28 19.44 1.31 -56.64
N ALA A 29 19.62 2.63 -56.73
CA ALA A 29 18.79 3.48 -57.58
C ALA A 29 18.93 3.17 -59.08
N SER A 30 19.97 2.46 -59.49
CA SER A 30 20.18 2.02 -60.87
C SER A 30 19.61 0.62 -61.16
N SER A 31 19.17 -0.14 -60.14
CA SER A 31 18.73 -1.54 -60.26
C SER A 31 17.28 -1.70 -60.76
N GLY A 32 17.00 -1.21 -61.96
CA GLY A 32 15.67 -1.28 -62.59
C GLY A 32 14.69 -0.23 -62.06
N THR A 33 13.41 -0.31 -62.45
CA THR A 33 12.40 0.68 -62.06
C THR A 33 11.89 0.43 -60.64
N LEU A 34 12.23 1.31 -59.70
CA LEU A 34 11.84 1.18 -58.28
C LEU A 34 10.69 2.13 -57.92
N PRO A 35 9.68 1.69 -57.15
CA PRO A 35 8.65 2.58 -56.60
C PRO A 35 9.22 3.53 -55.54
N GLU A 36 8.58 4.69 -55.36
CA GLU A 36 9.07 5.74 -54.46
C GLU A 36 9.25 5.28 -53.01
N ASN A 37 8.33 4.46 -52.51
CA ASN A 37 8.41 3.93 -51.15
C ASN A 37 9.65 3.04 -50.90
N GLN A 38 10.10 2.29 -51.91
CA GLN A 38 11.33 1.49 -51.79
C GLN A 38 12.57 2.37 -51.76
N ILE A 39 12.60 3.43 -52.56
CA ILE A 39 13.69 4.42 -52.55
C ILE A 39 13.75 5.10 -51.18
N VAL A 40 12.62 5.61 -50.69
CA VAL A 40 12.52 6.28 -49.38
C VAL A 40 13.02 5.36 -48.27
N ARG A 41 12.56 4.10 -48.25
CA ARG A 41 12.95 3.12 -47.24
C ARG A 41 14.45 2.82 -47.30
N PHE A 42 14.96 2.40 -48.46
CA PHE A 42 16.35 1.98 -48.62
C PHE A 42 17.34 3.12 -48.32
N VAL A 43 17.09 4.33 -48.83
CA VAL A 43 17.93 5.50 -48.56
C VAL A 43 17.99 5.80 -47.07
N THR A 44 16.84 5.74 -46.39
CA THR A 44 16.77 6.07 -44.96
C THR A 44 17.41 4.98 -44.10
N GLU A 45 17.14 3.70 -44.37
CA GLU A 45 17.76 2.58 -43.66
C GLU A 45 19.29 2.58 -43.84
N THR A 46 19.78 2.80 -45.07
CA THR A 46 21.22 2.83 -45.37
C THR A 46 21.92 4.01 -44.67
N TYR A 47 21.31 5.19 -44.70
CA TYR A 47 21.84 6.37 -44.03
C TYR A 47 21.85 6.23 -42.50
N LEU A 48 20.77 5.72 -41.90
CA LEU A 48 20.73 5.52 -40.45
C LEU A 48 21.67 4.41 -39.98
N ALA A 49 21.97 3.42 -40.82
CA ALA A 49 22.94 2.38 -40.52
C ALA A 49 24.39 2.91 -40.51
N SER A 50 24.68 4.04 -41.15
CA SER A 50 26.00 4.66 -41.13
C SER A 50 26.20 5.70 -40.01
N ILE A 51 25.15 6.03 -39.26
CA ILE A 51 25.23 6.98 -38.15
C ILE A 51 25.54 6.22 -36.85
N ASP A 52 26.49 6.73 -36.09
CA ASP A 52 26.66 6.36 -34.68
C ASP A 52 25.53 7.00 -33.85
N PRO A 53 24.65 6.22 -33.21
CA PRO A 53 23.58 6.76 -32.38
C PRO A 53 24.06 7.50 -31.14
N GLU A 54 25.28 7.23 -30.66
CA GLU A 54 25.84 7.86 -29.46
C GLU A 54 26.45 9.24 -29.77
N ASP A 55 26.77 9.51 -31.05
CA ASP A 55 27.24 10.81 -31.53
C ASP A 55 26.54 11.20 -32.85
N PRO A 56 25.22 11.44 -32.81
CA PRO A 56 24.46 11.70 -34.02
C PRO A 56 24.73 13.12 -34.55
N PRO A 57 24.71 13.33 -35.88
CA PRO A 57 24.73 14.68 -36.45
C PRO A 57 23.51 15.50 -35.99
N ALA A 58 23.61 16.83 -36.04
CA ALA A 58 22.47 17.69 -35.72
C ALA A 58 21.27 17.40 -36.64
N SER A 59 20.04 17.52 -36.12
CA SER A 59 18.81 17.20 -36.86
C SER A 59 18.69 17.93 -38.20
N ALA A 60 19.18 19.17 -38.29
CA ALA A 60 19.21 19.95 -39.53
C ALA A 60 20.19 19.37 -40.57
N ASP A 61 21.31 18.80 -40.14
CA ASP A 61 22.27 18.13 -41.03
C ASP A 61 21.71 16.79 -41.51
N ILE A 62 21.03 16.05 -40.63
CA ILE A 62 20.31 14.81 -40.98
C ILE A 62 19.25 15.10 -42.05
N GLU A 63 18.39 16.10 -41.84
CA GLU A 63 17.38 16.53 -42.80
C GLU A 63 18.02 16.84 -44.16
N LYS A 64 19.05 17.68 -44.17
CA LYS A 64 19.76 18.09 -45.39
C LYS A 64 20.37 16.90 -46.13
N GLN A 65 21.06 16.00 -45.43
CA GLN A 65 21.74 14.86 -46.03
C GLN A 65 20.77 13.83 -46.60
N LEU A 66 19.71 13.48 -45.85
CA LEU A 66 18.68 12.55 -46.32
C LEU A 66 17.93 13.10 -47.54
N ILE A 67 17.61 14.40 -47.56
CA ILE A 67 16.97 15.04 -48.72
C ILE A 67 17.90 14.98 -49.94
N ALA A 68 19.19 15.25 -49.76
CA ALA A 68 20.17 15.18 -50.85
C ALA A 68 20.31 13.76 -51.42
N LEU A 69 20.46 12.76 -50.55
CA LEU A 69 20.57 11.35 -50.93
C LEU A 69 19.31 10.85 -51.66
N ARG A 70 18.12 11.15 -51.11
CA ARG A 70 16.84 10.80 -51.76
C ARG A 70 16.69 11.49 -53.11
N SER A 71 17.03 12.78 -53.19
CA SER A 71 16.93 13.56 -54.43
C SER A 71 17.87 13.04 -55.52
N GLY A 72 19.07 12.60 -55.13
CA GLY A 72 20.01 11.90 -56.03
C GLY A 72 19.44 10.59 -56.56
N ALA A 73 18.95 9.72 -55.68
CA ALA A 73 18.33 8.44 -56.06
C ALA A 73 17.10 8.61 -56.96
N VAL A 74 16.24 9.59 -56.65
CA VAL A 74 15.08 9.94 -57.48
C VAL A 74 15.51 10.46 -58.86
N SER A 75 16.57 11.28 -58.92
CA SER A 75 17.09 11.81 -60.18
C SER A 75 17.61 10.71 -61.09
N LEU A 76 18.33 9.72 -60.54
CA LEU A 76 18.78 8.52 -61.27
C LEU A 76 17.59 7.71 -61.80
N GLN A 77 16.61 7.41 -60.95
CA GLN A 77 15.39 6.69 -61.36
C GLN A 77 14.59 7.41 -62.45
N ASN A 78 14.57 8.75 -62.40
CA ASN A 78 13.88 9.57 -63.40
C ASN A 78 14.55 9.57 -64.78
N GLN A 79 15.81 9.14 -64.90
CA GLN A 79 16.46 8.94 -66.20
C GLN A 79 15.87 7.72 -66.93
N HIS A 80 15.38 6.72 -66.19
CA HIS A 80 14.81 5.49 -66.74
C HIS A 80 13.27 5.54 -66.87
N ARG A 81 12.62 6.64 -66.44
CA ARG A 81 11.16 6.81 -66.46
C ARG A 81 10.70 7.72 -67.60
N ALA A 82 9.58 7.36 -68.21
CA ALA A 82 8.91 8.19 -69.21
C ALA A 82 8.48 9.55 -68.62
N GLN A 83 8.40 10.58 -69.45
CA GLN A 83 8.21 11.99 -69.05
C GLN A 83 6.94 12.26 -68.19
N GLY A 84 5.90 11.42 -68.28
CA GLY A 84 4.69 11.50 -67.45
C GLY A 84 4.71 10.68 -66.16
N ASN A 85 5.71 9.81 -65.95
CA ASN A 85 5.81 8.88 -64.83
C ASN A 85 7.01 9.16 -63.91
N LYS A 86 7.60 10.36 -64.01
CA LYS A 86 8.72 10.79 -63.17
C LYS A 86 8.28 11.02 -61.72
N LEU A 87 9.12 10.63 -60.78
CA LEU A 87 8.98 10.88 -59.36
C LEU A 87 9.34 12.34 -59.03
N LYS A 88 8.72 12.89 -57.98
CA LYS A 88 9.03 14.24 -57.51
C LYS A 88 10.31 14.24 -56.67
N VAL A 89 11.10 15.31 -56.82
CA VAL A 89 12.28 15.54 -55.97
C VAL A 89 11.80 15.98 -54.59
N ALA A 90 12.51 15.55 -53.54
CA ALA A 90 12.13 15.84 -52.16
C ALA A 90 12.51 17.27 -51.78
N GLU A 91 11.57 18.01 -51.19
CA GLU A 91 11.81 19.36 -50.64
C GLU A 91 11.90 19.37 -49.11
N ARG A 92 11.37 18.32 -48.46
CA ARG A 92 11.37 18.08 -47.02
C ARG A 92 11.38 16.58 -46.73
N LEU A 93 11.65 16.18 -45.50
CA LEU A 93 11.51 14.78 -45.08
C LEU A 93 10.06 14.29 -45.18
N GLU A 94 9.88 13.06 -45.66
CA GLU A 94 8.59 12.38 -45.48
C GLU A 94 8.36 12.08 -43.98
N PRO A 95 7.10 12.09 -43.50
CA PRO A 95 6.80 11.77 -42.11
C PRO A 95 7.39 10.43 -41.64
N VAL A 96 7.43 9.42 -42.53
CA VAL A 96 8.02 8.12 -42.22
C VAL A 96 9.54 8.17 -42.06
N GLN A 97 10.25 9.01 -42.84
CA GLN A 97 11.69 9.16 -42.71
C GLN A 97 12.05 9.85 -41.41
N ALA A 98 11.34 10.93 -41.08
CA ALA A 98 11.49 11.60 -39.79
C ALA A 98 11.18 10.65 -38.63
N ALA A 99 10.13 9.82 -38.73
CA ALA A 99 9.81 8.83 -37.71
C ALA A 99 10.89 7.76 -37.53
N MET A 100 11.54 7.32 -38.63
CA MET A 100 12.69 6.41 -38.55
C MET A 100 13.89 7.04 -37.87
N VAL A 101 14.19 8.31 -38.17
CA VAL A 101 15.25 9.08 -37.50
C VAL A 101 14.93 9.21 -36.01
N ALA A 102 13.72 9.65 -35.68
CA ALA A 102 13.22 9.78 -34.30
C ALA A 102 13.33 8.47 -33.51
N ALA A 103 12.83 7.37 -34.07
CA ALA A 103 12.87 6.06 -33.42
C ALA A 103 14.30 5.56 -33.19
N ARG A 104 15.24 5.87 -34.10
CA ARG A 104 16.62 5.39 -34.03
C ARG A 104 17.52 6.21 -33.10
N LEU A 105 17.35 7.54 -33.08
CA LEU A 105 18.29 8.48 -32.46
C LEU A 105 17.77 9.14 -31.18
N HIS A 106 16.48 9.08 -30.88
CA HIS A 106 15.89 9.75 -29.72
C HIS A 106 15.25 8.78 -28.72
N HIS A 107 15.62 7.50 -28.76
CA HIS A 107 15.15 6.45 -27.86
C HIS A 107 13.63 6.51 -27.60
N VAL A 108 12.85 6.63 -28.68
CA VAL A 108 11.39 6.66 -28.60
C VAL A 108 10.88 5.24 -28.37
N ALA A 109 10.01 5.06 -27.38
CA ALA A 109 9.43 3.75 -27.08
C ALA A 109 7.96 3.86 -26.67
N GLU A 110 7.19 2.81 -26.98
CA GLU A 110 5.86 2.61 -26.39
C GLU A 110 6.05 1.98 -25.01
N VAL A 111 5.92 2.79 -23.95
CA VAL A 111 6.17 2.36 -22.56
C VAL A 111 4.89 1.77 -21.96
N THR A 112 4.91 0.49 -21.61
CA THR A 112 3.83 -0.18 -20.89
C THR A 112 4.05 -0.16 -19.38
N PRO A 113 2.98 -0.05 -18.56
CA PRO A 113 3.09 -0.15 -17.11
C PRO A 113 3.75 -1.46 -16.69
N GLY A 114 4.59 -1.40 -15.65
CA GLY A 114 5.30 -2.57 -15.13
C GLY A 114 4.36 -3.72 -14.78
N GLY A 115 4.66 -4.94 -15.24
CA GLY A 115 3.85 -6.13 -14.95
C GLY A 115 2.59 -6.31 -15.81
N ALA A 116 2.44 -5.51 -16.87
CA ALA A 116 1.50 -5.76 -17.96
C ALA A 116 2.25 -6.29 -19.20
N ASP A 117 1.65 -7.21 -19.96
CA ASP A 117 2.28 -7.75 -21.17
C ASP A 117 2.36 -6.65 -22.24
N SER A 118 3.51 -6.51 -22.90
CA SER A 118 3.78 -5.42 -23.85
C SER A 118 2.83 -5.34 -25.06
N ASP A 119 1.94 -6.32 -25.26
CA ASP A 119 1.06 -6.43 -26.43
C ASP A 119 -0.42 -6.15 -26.13
N ASP A 120 -0.73 -5.66 -24.93
CA ASP A 120 -2.09 -5.31 -24.50
C ASP A 120 -2.62 -3.98 -25.07
N GLY A 121 -1.78 -3.22 -25.78
CA GLY A 121 -2.14 -1.91 -26.37
C GLY A 121 -2.35 -0.82 -25.34
N LEU A 122 -1.79 -0.99 -24.13
CA LEU A 122 -1.84 -0.03 -23.03
C LEU A 122 -0.64 0.92 -22.98
N GLY A 123 0.30 0.76 -23.90
CA GLY A 123 1.52 1.53 -23.92
C GLY A 123 1.29 3.00 -24.25
N ILE A 124 2.15 3.84 -23.69
CA ILE A 124 2.17 5.27 -23.93
C ILE A 124 3.45 5.60 -24.66
N LEU A 125 3.33 6.15 -25.87
CA LEU A 125 4.48 6.63 -26.64
C LEU A 125 5.24 7.68 -25.81
N SER A 126 6.50 7.40 -25.56
CA SER A 126 7.35 8.19 -24.69
C SER A 126 8.75 8.32 -25.28
N ILE A 127 9.41 9.41 -24.95
CA ILE A 127 10.75 9.77 -25.43
C ILE A 127 11.66 9.82 -24.21
N TYR A 128 12.78 9.09 -24.26
CA TYR A 128 13.79 9.18 -23.23
C TYR A 128 14.40 10.59 -23.20
N GLN A 129 14.90 11.02 -22.05
CA GLN A 129 15.52 12.33 -21.88
C GLN A 129 16.96 12.12 -21.43
N ASP A 130 17.92 12.53 -22.25
CA ASP A 130 19.35 12.38 -21.95
C ASP A 130 19.87 13.45 -20.99
N SER A 131 19.19 14.60 -20.91
CA SER A 131 19.67 15.75 -20.14
C SER A 131 18.54 16.57 -19.50
N GLY A 132 18.94 17.59 -18.73
CA GLY A 132 18.02 18.51 -18.06
C GLY A 132 17.33 17.91 -16.82
N GLU A 133 16.24 18.54 -16.38
CA GLU A 133 15.50 18.16 -15.16
C GLU A 133 14.91 16.74 -15.22
N PHE A 134 14.70 16.24 -16.44
CA PHE A 134 14.08 14.96 -16.71
C PHE A 134 15.06 13.87 -17.15
N ALA A 135 16.37 14.13 -17.12
CA ALA A 135 17.40 13.17 -17.49
C ALA A 135 17.14 11.77 -16.88
N GLY A 136 17.24 10.71 -17.66
CA GLY A 136 16.98 9.34 -17.20
C GLY A 136 15.52 8.94 -17.10
N LEU A 137 14.59 9.75 -17.62
CA LEU A 137 13.16 9.41 -17.68
C LEU A 137 12.66 9.25 -19.11
N TYR A 138 11.76 8.31 -19.31
CA TYR A 138 10.83 8.29 -20.43
C TYR A 138 9.65 9.22 -20.13
N ARG A 139 9.49 10.26 -20.95
CA ARG A 139 8.37 11.19 -20.85
C ARG A 139 7.40 10.99 -22.00
N ARG A 140 6.11 11.08 -21.69
CA ARG A 140 5.07 10.96 -22.72
C ARG A 140 5.29 11.96 -23.85
N ALA A 141 5.22 11.48 -25.08
CA ALA A 141 5.47 12.27 -26.28
C ALA A 141 4.40 13.37 -26.46
N ASP A 142 3.20 13.19 -25.91
CA ASP A 142 2.08 14.15 -25.98
C ASP A 142 2.30 15.44 -25.17
N LEU A 143 3.33 15.49 -24.32
CA LEU A 143 3.71 16.66 -23.53
C LEU A 143 4.64 17.59 -24.32
N GLU A 144 4.21 18.01 -25.52
CA GLU A 144 4.93 18.90 -26.46
C GLU A 144 6.21 18.29 -27.09
N LEU A 145 6.77 17.23 -26.51
CA LEU A 145 8.00 16.57 -26.99
C LEU A 145 7.87 16.03 -28.43
N LEU A 146 6.71 15.54 -28.83
CA LEU A 146 6.47 15.07 -30.19
C LEU A 146 6.52 16.21 -31.21
N ASP A 147 5.95 17.36 -30.85
CA ASP A 147 5.91 18.56 -31.71
C ASP A 147 7.29 19.22 -31.79
N ASP A 148 8.02 19.26 -30.67
CA ASP A 148 9.41 19.72 -30.62
C ASP A 148 10.31 18.85 -31.50
N LEU A 149 10.20 17.52 -31.39
CA LEU A 149 10.98 16.59 -32.20
C LEU A 149 10.62 16.69 -33.69
N ALA A 150 9.33 16.80 -34.01
CA ALA A 150 8.88 17.03 -35.38
C ALA A 150 9.40 18.36 -35.94
N SER A 151 9.43 19.43 -35.14
CA SER A 151 9.96 20.75 -35.50
C SER A 151 11.45 20.72 -35.80
N GLN A 152 12.23 19.90 -35.08
CA GLN A 152 13.66 19.74 -35.30
C GLN A 152 13.99 18.99 -36.59
N LEU A 153 13.14 18.04 -37.00
CA LEU A 153 13.33 17.22 -38.20
C LEU A 153 12.67 17.82 -39.45
N CYS A 154 11.63 18.63 -39.28
CA CYS A 154 10.92 19.31 -40.35
C CYS A 154 10.24 20.58 -39.80
N PHE A 155 10.93 21.71 -39.83
CA PHE A 155 10.44 22.99 -39.27
C PHE A 155 9.11 23.48 -39.90
N THR A 156 8.84 23.09 -41.15
CA THR A 156 7.66 23.53 -41.92
C THR A 156 6.51 22.51 -41.91
N HIS A 157 6.49 21.58 -40.96
CA HIS A 157 5.44 20.56 -40.89
C HIS A 157 4.06 21.19 -40.62
N ASP A 158 3.02 20.51 -41.10
CA ASP A 158 1.62 20.89 -40.84
C ASP A 158 0.93 19.80 -39.99
N LYS A 159 -0.32 20.04 -39.58
CA LYS A 159 -1.09 19.09 -38.76
C LYS A 159 -1.26 17.71 -39.40
N LYS A 160 -1.32 17.65 -40.74
CA LYS A 160 -1.46 16.38 -41.45
C LYS A 160 -0.14 15.62 -41.39
N TRP A 161 0.97 16.30 -41.66
CA TRP A 161 2.32 15.74 -41.58
C TRP A 161 2.60 15.22 -40.16
N LEU A 162 2.30 16.01 -39.12
CA LEU A 162 2.50 15.61 -37.72
C LEU A 162 1.69 14.34 -37.37
N GLY A 163 0.43 14.26 -37.82
CA GLY A 163 -0.39 13.07 -37.62
C GLY A 163 0.09 11.83 -38.39
N GLU A 164 0.77 11.99 -39.53
CA GLU A 164 1.40 10.88 -40.26
C GLU A 164 2.73 10.47 -39.60
N PHE A 165 3.47 11.41 -39.05
CA PHE A 165 4.69 11.19 -38.27
C PHE A 165 4.39 10.41 -36.98
N ASP A 166 3.40 10.84 -36.19
CA ASP A 166 2.93 10.14 -34.98
C ASP A 166 2.56 8.68 -35.27
N ARG A 167 1.72 8.44 -36.29
CA ARG A 167 1.34 7.07 -36.69
C ARG A 167 2.50 6.24 -37.23
N ALA A 168 3.49 6.86 -37.88
CA ALA A 168 4.68 6.15 -38.31
C ALA A 168 5.57 5.81 -37.11
N LEU A 169 5.73 6.73 -36.18
CA LEU A 169 6.52 6.57 -34.97
C LEU A 169 5.93 5.49 -34.06
N LEU A 170 4.61 5.49 -33.83
CA LEU A 170 3.90 4.41 -33.13
C LEU A 170 4.11 3.02 -33.74
N ARG A 171 4.33 2.92 -35.05
CA ARG A 171 4.61 1.62 -35.72
C ARG A 171 6.06 1.19 -35.61
N LEU A 172 6.98 2.13 -35.42
CA LEU A 172 8.43 1.90 -35.43
C LEU A 172 9.01 1.80 -34.02
N ALA A 173 8.39 2.49 -33.05
CA ALA A 173 8.86 2.55 -31.68
C ALA A 173 8.83 1.14 -31.05
N PRO A 174 9.94 0.67 -30.46
CA PRO A 174 9.93 -0.56 -29.68
C PRO A 174 8.93 -0.45 -28.52
N LYS A 175 8.29 -1.56 -28.19
CA LYS A 175 7.48 -1.69 -26.98
C LYS A 175 8.38 -2.10 -25.84
N VAL A 176 8.39 -1.33 -24.76
CA VAL A 176 9.21 -1.58 -23.57
C VAL A 176 8.34 -1.51 -22.33
N THR A 177 8.74 -2.21 -21.27
CA THR A 177 8.01 -2.23 -20.00
C THR A 177 8.77 -1.43 -18.96
N GLU A 178 8.05 -0.68 -18.11
CA GLU A 178 8.68 0.03 -16.99
C GLU A 178 9.52 -0.92 -16.11
N THR A 179 10.68 -0.43 -15.65
CA THR A 179 11.55 -1.16 -14.74
C THR A 179 10.81 -1.47 -13.44
N THR A 180 10.74 -2.76 -13.09
CA THR A 180 9.98 -3.27 -11.93
C THR A 180 10.84 -3.62 -10.72
N ASP A 181 12.17 -3.60 -10.85
CA ASP A 181 13.09 -3.95 -9.77
C ASP A 181 12.89 -3.00 -8.56
N PRO A 182 12.53 -3.53 -7.37
CA PRO A 182 12.29 -2.72 -6.18
C PRO A 182 13.57 -2.10 -5.61
N ASP A 183 14.75 -2.63 -5.94
CA ASP A 183 16.02 -2.15 -5.43
C ASP A 183 16.59 -1.01 -6.27
N LEU A 184 16.06 -0.75 -7.48
CA LEU A 184 16.49 0.38 -8.31
C LEU A 184 15.71 1.65 -7.96
N VAL A 185 16.43 2.62 -7.38
CA VAL A 185 15.91 3.89 -6.87
C VAL A 185 16.42 5.05 -7.75
N PRO A 186 15.62 5.56 -8.70
CA PRO A 186 16.00 6.68 -9.53
C PRO A 186 15.93 7.97 -8.71
N MET A 187 17.11 8.50 -8.40
CA MET A 187 17.33 9.79 -7.76
C MET A 187 17.47 10.87 -8.83
N ARG A 188 17.66 12.14 -8.45
CA ARG A 188 17.73 13.21 -9.44
C ARG A 188 18.99 13.11 -10.31
N ASN A 189 20.12 12.67 -9.74
CA ASN A 189 21.43 12.60 -10.38
C ASN A 189 21.84 11.21 -10.90
N LEU A 190 21.26 10.13 -10.38
CA LEU A 190 21.66 8.74 -10.70
C LEU A 190 20.56 7.72 -10.36
N ILE A 191 20.78 6.45 -10.71
CA ILE A 191 19.99 5.31 -10.24
C ILE A 191 20.78 4.62 -9.12
N PHE A 192 20.22 4.55 -7.92
CA PHE A 192 20.85 3.89 -6.79
C PHE A 192 20.31 2.45 -6.65
N ASN A 193 21.21 1.46 -6.59
CA ASN A 193 20.83 0.09 -6.28
C ASN A 193 20.86 -0.12 -4.76
N TYR A 194 19.69 -0.12 -4.14
CA TYR A 194 19.52 -0.25 -2.69
C TYR A 194 20.09 -1.55 -2.12
N ARG A 195 20.16 -2.62 -2.90
CA ARG A 195 20.72 -3.90 -2.44
C ARG A 195 22.25 -3.86 -2.40
N THR A 196 22.88 -3.34 -3.45
CA THR A 196 24.34 -3.43 -3.65
C THR A 196 25.12 -2.16 -3.32
N ASP A 197 24.43 -1.05 -3.04
CA ASP A 197 24.99 0.31 -2.90
C ASP A 197 25.64 0.86 -4.18
N GLU A 198 25.33 0.24 -5.33
CA GLU A 198 25.85 0.69 -6.62
C GLU A 198 25.17 1.98 -7.08
N ARG A 199 25.97 2.88 -7.63
CA ARG A 199 25.55 4.15 -8.23
C ARG A 199 25.63 4.01 -9.75
N ILE A 200 24.48 3.84 -10.38
CA ILE A 200 24.35 3.53 -11.80
C ILE A 200 24.00 4.83 -12.55
N PRO A 201 24.73 5.18 -13.62
CA PRO A 201 24.36 6.32 -14.47
C PRO A 201 23.02 6.06 -15.19
N PHE A 202 22.34 7.12 -15.61
CA PHE A 202 21.13 6.96 -16.41
C PHE A 202 21.45 6.32 -17.76
N SER A 203 20.60 5.38 -18.18
CA SER A 203 20.61 4.76 -19.50
C SER A 203 19.16 4.52 -19.95
N PRO A 204 18.85 4.61 -21.26
CA PRO A 204 17.57 4.18 -21.83
C PRO A 204 17.17 2.74 -21.46
N ASP A 205 18.12 1.88 -21.08
CA ASP A 205 17.85 0.51 -20.63
C ASP A 205 17.00 0.46 -19.35
N TYR A 206 17.03 1.52 -18.55
CA TYR A 206 16.22 1.67 -17.34
C TYR A 206 14.99 2.53 -17.62
N VAL A 207 13.86 1.87 -17.87
CA VAL A 207 12.60 2.50 -18.21
C VAL A 207 11.91 3.05 -16.96
N PHE A 208 12.25 4.28 -16.58
CA PHE A 208 11.57 5.02 -15.52
C PHE A 208 10.70 6.15 -16.09
N THR A 209 9.50 6.32 -15.54
CA THR A 209 8.59 7.45 -15.85
C THR A 209 8.62 8.56 -14.81
N LYS A 210 9.26 8.29 -13.65
CA LYS A 210 9.38 9.19 -12.50
C LYS A 210 10.66 8.90 -11.71
N LYS A 211 11.22 9.95 -11.11
CA LYS A 211 12.40 9.92 -10.23
C LYS A 211 12.27 10.95 -9.13
N ALA A 212 12.94 10.73 -8.00
CA ALA A 212 13.00 11.71 -6.92
C ALA A 212 13.64 13.03 -7.41
N ALA A 213 13.23 14.16 -6.84
CA ALA A 213 13.78 15.49 -7.14
C ALA A 213 15.02 15.86 -6.30
N THR A 214 15.56 14.90 -5.56
CA THR A 214 16.69 15.07 -4.66
C THR A 214 17.89 14.29 -5.19
N ASP A 215 19.06 14.91 -5.11
CA ASP A 215 20.33 14.27 -5.47
C ASP A 215 20.74 13.30 -4.34
N LEU A 216 21.32 12.16 -4.69
CA LEU A 216 21.97 11.30 -3.72
C LEU A 216 23.45 11.66 -3.67
N ILE A 217 23.86 12.32 -2.58
CA ILE A 217 25.26 12.72 -2.31
C ILE A 217 26.16 11.49 -2.13
N ASP A 218 27.45 11.64 -2.43
CA ASP A 218 28.42 10.53 -2.42
C ASP A 218 28.87 10.15 -1.00
N GLU A 219 28.97 11.13 -0.12
CA GLU A 219 29.41 10.97 1.27
C GLU A 219 28.43 11.66 2.22
N GLN A 220 28.40 11.22 3.47
CA GLN A 220 27.54 11.81 4.49
C GLN A 220 27.96 13.26 4.76
N HIS A 221 27.02 14.19 4.61
CA HIS A 221 27.22 15.58 5.02
C HIS A 221 27.00 15.73 6.54
N PRO A 222 27.60 16.75 7.18
CA PRO A 222 27.26 17.10 8.55
C PRO A 222 25.76 17.38 8.69
N VAL A 223 25.24 17.20 9.91
CA VAL A 223 23.82 17.47 10.21
C VAL A 223 23.46 18.89 9.76
N PRO A 224 22.42 19.07 8.92
CA PRO A 224 22.05 20.38 8.45
C PRO A 224 21.64 21.32 9.58
N GLU A 225 22.21 22.52 9.56
CA GLU A 225 21.98 23.57 10.53
C GLU A 225 21.57 24.88 9.84
N VAL A 226 20.72 25.65 10.49
CA VAL A 226 20.42 27.03 10.11
C VAL A 226 21.02 27.95 11.16
N LEU A 227 21.78 28.94 10.68
CA LEU A 227 22.43 29.95 11.52
C LEU A 227 21.65 31.27 11.50
N ASP A 228 21.75 32.04 12.58
CA ASP A 228 21.36 33.45 12.61
C ASP A 228 22.44 34.38 12.00
N GLU A 229 22.20 35.70 12.05
CA GLU A 229 23.13 36.71 11.53
C GLU A 229 24.47 36.75 12.29
N ASP A 230 24.48 36.31 13.55
CA ASP A 230 25.66 36.27 14.42
C ASP A 230 26.43 34.93 14.31
N GLY A 231 25.92 33.99 13.52
CA GLY A 231 26.53 32.67 13.28
C GLY A 231 26.15 31.60 14.31
N ASN A 232 25.14 31.83 15.16
CA ASN A 232 24.66 30.84 16.11
C ASN A 232 23.66 29.89 15.46
N VAL A 233 23.70 28.60 15.83
CA VAL A 233 22.73 27.59 15.38
C VAL A 233 21.36 27.87 15.98
N ILE A 234 20.38 28.16 15.12
CA ILE A 234 18.97 28.39 15.52
C ILE A 234 18.05 27.22 15.14
N TRP A 235 18.54 26.28 14.34
CA TRP A 235 17.83 25.04 14.00
C TRP A 235 18.82 23.97 13.58
N ASN A 236 18.59 22.74 14.02
CA ASN A 236 19.33 21.54 13.66
C ASN A 236 18.33 20.43 13.30
N TYR A 237 18.60 19.69 12.20
CA TYR A 237 17.67 18.67 11.71
C TYR A 237 17.40 17.55 12.73
N GLU A 238 18.44 16.98 13.36
CA GLU A 238 18.29 15.86 14.28
C GLU A 238 17.59 16.29 15.57
N GLU A 239 17.86 17.50 16.07
CA GLU A 239 17.14 18.06 17.21
C GLU A 239 15.66 18.27 16.89
N TRP A 240 15.34 18.82 15.73
CA TRP A 240 13.95 18.97 15.27
C TRP A 240 13.25 17.61 15.12
N ASN A 241 13.95 16.62 14.56
CA ASN A 241 13.44 15.26 14.37
C ASN A 241 13.16 14.60 15.74
N ALA A 242 14.04 14.79 16.71
CA ALA A 242 13.86 14.33 18.09
C ALA A 242 12.71 15.03 18.83
N GLN A 243 12.56 16.34 18.65
CA GLN A 243 11.44 17.10 19.22
C GLN A 243 10.09 16.69 18.60
N THR A 244 10.08 16.36 17.31
CA THR A 244 8.86 15.92 16.60
C THR A 244 8.49 14.48 16.95
N TYR A 245 9.48 13.62 17.13
CA TYR A 245 9.33 12.19 17.46
C TYR A 245 10.14 11.83 18.72
N PRO A 246 9.59 12.10 19.93
CA PRO A 246 10.30 11.86 21.19
C PRO A 246 10.63 10.38 21.45
N ASP A 247 9.77 9.46 21.02
CA ASP A 247 10.02 8.02 21.07
C ASP A 247 11.03 7.62 19.97
N ASP A 248 12.19 7.07 20.38
CA ASP A 248 13.26 6.69 19.46
C ASP A 248 12.82 5.62 18.45
N GLY A 249 11.92 4.71 18.85
CA GLY A 249 11.35 3.69 17.97
C GLY A 249 10.46 4.30 16.90
N VAL A 250 9.61 5.27 17.26
CA VAL A 250 8.81 6.04 16.29
C VAL A 250 9.72 6.84 15.35
N ARG A 251 10.80 7.43 15.86
CA ARG A 251 11.75 8.21 15.05
C ARG A 251 12.45 7.33 14.00
N ALA A 252 12.95 6.16 14.41
CA ALA A 252 13.53 5.17 13.49
C ALA A 252 12.49 4.67 12.47
N TYR A 253 11.23 4.50 12.89
CA TYR A 253 10.14 4.14 11.99
C TYR A 253 9.82 5.23 10.97
N MET A 254 9.93 6.50 11.35
CA MET A 254 9.78 7.63 10.42
C MET A 254 10.89 7.69 9.38
N ASP A 255 12.14 7.36 9.76
CA ASP A 255 13.23 7.20 8.79
C ASP A 255 12.94 6.06 7.81
N GLN A 256 12.37 4.93 8.27
CA GLN A 256 11.89 3.87 7.38
C GLN A 256 10.76 4.35 6.46
N ILE A 257 9.83 5.19 6.94
CA ILE A 257 8.73 5.74 6.14
C ILE A 257 9.24 6.67 5.04
N ARG A 258 10.21 7.54 5.35
CA ARG A 258 10.86 8.43 4.38
C ARG A 258 11.58 7.63 3.30
N GLY A 259 12.32 6.59 3.68
CA GLY A 259 12.96 5.66 2.74
C GLY A 259 11.96 4.85 1.90
N ALA A 260 10.81 4.47 2.45
CA ALA A 260 9.75 3.78 1.72
C ALA A 260 9.10 4.68 0.67
N ALA A 261 8.93 5.97 0.97
CA ALA A 261 8.37 6.95 0.04
C ALA A 261 9.30 7.21 -1.17
N LEU A 262 10.61 7.06 -1.01
CA LEU A 262 11.60 7.04 -2.10
C LEU A 262 11.61 5.74 -2.91
N ARG A 263 11.11 4.64 -2.34
CA ARG A 263 11.13 3.29 -2.91
C ARG A 263 9.71 2.73 -3.15
N PRO A 264 8.88 3.38 -3.99
CA PRO A 264 7.47 3.02 -4.17
C PRO A 264 7.25 1.69 -4.92
N ARG A 265 8.29 1.14 -5.54
CA ARG A 265 8.23 -0.16 -6.25
C ARG A 265 8.36 -1.35 -5.30
N ASN A 266 8.98 -1.17 -4.13
CA ASN A 266 8.92 -2.19 -3.09
C ASN A 266 7.46 -2.33 -2.64
N ASP A 267 6.97 -3.57 -2.59
CA ASP A 267 5.61 -3.84 -2.11
C ASP A 267 5.57 -3.75 -0.58
N TRP A 268 5.43 -2.53 -0.08
CA TRP A 268 5.35 -2.26 1.35
C TRP A 268 4.10 -2.85 1.99
N GLN A 269 3.05 -3.13 1.21
CA GLN A 269 1.73 -3.59 1.66
C GLN A 269 1.11 -2.72 2.77
N LYS A 270 1.51 -1.45 2.88
CA LYS A 270 1.14 -0.55 3.96
C LYS A 270 0.86 0.87 3.45
N MET A 271 -0.20 1.47 3.97
CA MET A 271 -0.39 2.92 4.02
C MET A 271 -0.20 3.41 5.46
N VAL A 272 0.30 4.62 5.60
CA VAL A 272 0.63 5.22 6.91
C VAL A 272 -0.43 6.24 7.29
N GLY A 273 -0.98 6.15 8.49
CA GLY A 273 -1.78 7.19 9.10
C GLY A 273 -0.99 7.93 10.17
N LEU A 274 -0.60 9.18 9.91
CA LEU A 274 -0.06 10.06 10.95
C LEU A 274 -1.24 10.56 11.81
N TYR A 275 -1.30 10.15 13.07
CA TYR A 275 -2.48 10.33 13.91
C TYR A 275 -2.22 11.22 15.12
N SER A 276 -3.12 12.18 15.33
CA SER A 276 -3.24 12.93 16.58
C SER A 276 -4.56 13.69 16.60
N GLU A 277 -5.27 13.64 17.73
CA GLU A 277 -6.57 14.29 17.94
C GLU A 277 -6.47 15.82 18.00
N THR A 278 -5.25 16.35 18.21
CA THR A 278 -4.99 17.79 18.33
C THR A 278 -4.33 18.35 17.06
N GLY A 279 -4.44 19.66 16.87
CA GLY A 279 -3.69 20.37 15.82
C GLY A 279 -2.26 20.68 16.26
N SER A 280 -1.43 21.09 15.29
CA SER A 280 -0.05 21.57 15.51
C SER A 280 0.92 20.53 16.11
N ASN A 281 0.98 19.34 15.51
CA ASN A 281 1.83 18.20 15.92
C ASN A 281 2.90 17.81 14.89
N GLY A 282 3.03 18.57 13.79
CA GLY A 282 4.03 18.32 12.74
C GLY A 282 3.57 17.48 11.54
N LYS A 283 2.34 16.91 11.53
CA LYS A 283 1.83 16.10 10.39
C LYS A 283 2.02 16.74 9.03
N GLY A 284 1.50 17.97 8.87
CA GLY A 284 1.61 18.71 7.62
C GLY A 284 3.02 19.26 7.33
N THR A 285 3.92 19.26 8.32
CA THR A 285 5.33 19.62 8.16
C THR A 285 6.10 18.42 7.58
N GLU A 286 5.87 17.23 8.14
CA GLU A 286 6.45 15.97 7.66
C GLU A 286 6.02 15.65 6.22
N VAL A 287 4.72 15.78 5.92
CA VAL A 287 4.20 15.59 4.54
C VAL A 287 4.87 16.55 3.57
N ALA A 288 5.06 17.82 3.94
CA ALA A 288 5.73 18.79 3.08
C ALA A 288 7.21 18.44 2.86
N HIS A 289 7.89 17.95 3.88
CA HIS A 289 9.27 17.50 3.79
C HIS A 289 9.41 16.30 2.84
N ILE A 290 8.59 15.26 2.99
CA ILE A 290 8.60 14.09 2.09
C ILE A 290 8.29 14.50 0.63
N ARG A 291 7.28 15.37 0.42
CA ARG A 291 6.98 15.92 -0.92
C ARG A 291 8.17 16.66 -1.52
N SER A 292 8.92 17.41 -0.71
CA SER A 292 10.10 18.13 -1.17
C SER A 292 11.24 17.21 -1.61
N ILE A 293 11.40 16.06 -0.93
CA ILE A 293 12.40 15.04 -1.27
C ILE A 293 12.03 14.35 -2.59
N ILE A 294 10.77 13.93 -2.72
CA ILE A 294 10.26 13.20 -3.88
C ILE A 294 10.10 14.12 -5.10
N GLY A 295 9.76 15.39 -4.87
CA GLY A 295 9.41 16.37 -5.89
C GLY A 295 7.91 16.46 -6.10
N GLU A 296 7.38 17.68 -6.00
CA GLU A 296 5.95 17.98 -6.05
C GLU A 296 5.26 17.43 -7.32
N ARG A 297 5.98 17.38 -8.45
CA ARG A 297 5.50 16.82 -9.72
C ARG A 297 5.10 15.33 -9.64
N ASN A 298 5.68 14.58 -8.71
CA ASN A 298 5.41 13.15 -8.51
C ASN A 298 4.42 12.92 -7.34
N CYS A 299 3.88 13.97 -6.74
CA CYS A 299 3.01 13.89 -5.58
C CYS A 299 1.56 14.21 -5.94
N VAL A 300 0.63 13.53 -5.28
CA VAL A 300 -0.80 13.78 -5.39
C VAL A 300 -1.46 13.87 -4.02
N SER A 301 -2.65 14.45 -4.00
CA SER A 301 -3.48 14.58 -2.79
C SER A 301 -4.88 14.08 -3.12
N ILE A 302 -4.99 12.76 -3.28
CA ILE A 302 -6.24 12.05 -3.59
C ILE A 302 -6.83 11.55 -2.27
N PRO A 303 -8.00 12.07 -1.84
CA PRO A 303 -8.67 11.57 -0.64
C PRO A 303 -9.10 10.11 -0.79
N LEU A 304 -9.14 9.36 0.32
CA LEU A 304 -9.45 7.93 0.27
C LEU A 304 -10.82 7.62 -0.38
N LYS A 305 -11.83 8.45 -0.16
CA LYS A 305 -13.16 8.30 -0.78
C LYS A 305 -13.16 8.46 -2.30
N SER A 306 -12.15 9.11 -2.86
CA SER A 306 -12.03 9.33 -4.30
C SER A 306 -11.56 8.09 -5.03
N TYR A 307 -10.97 7.10 -4.35
CA TYR A 307 -10.58 5.83 -4.98
C TYR A 307 -11.78 5.03 -5.46
N SER A 308 -12.96 5.18 -4.87
CA SER A 308 -14.20 4.55 -5.37
C SER A 308 -14.89 5.35 -6.49
N MET A 309 -14.27 6.42 -6.99
CA MET A 309 -14.86 7.28 -8.02
C MET A 309 -14.16 7.08 -9.37
N GLN A 310 -14.95 6.90 -10.43
CA GLN A 310 -14.51 6.47 -11.77
C GLN A 310 -13.33 7.26 -12.35
N PHE A 311 -13.40 8.59 -12.37
CA PHE A 311 -12.42 9.45 -13.07
C PHE A 311 -11.31 10.04 -12.17
N HIS A 312 -11.38 9.87 -10.85
CA HIS A 312 -10.39 10.49 -9.95
C HIS A 312 -9.05 9.74 -9.94
N LYS A 313 -9.04 8.51 -10.45
CA LYS A 313 -7.86 7.62 -10.50
C LYS A 313 -6.86 7.99 -11.59
N GLU A 314 -7.26 8.77 -12.59
CA GLU A 314 -6.36 9.23 -13.66
C GLU A 314 -5.14 9.98 -13.11
N ARG A 315 -5.32 10.73 -12.02
CA ARG A 315 -4.23 11.44 -11.32
C ARG A 315 -3.17 10.50 -10.71
N LEU A 316 -3.43 9.20 -10.61
CA LEU A 316 -2.45 8.23 -10.10
C LEU A 316 -1.35 7.92 -11.13
N ILE A 317 -1.61 8.20 -12.41
CA ILE A 317 -0.64 7.97 -13.48
C ILE A 317 0.54 8.90 -13.27
N GLY A 318 1.76 8.33 -13.18
CA GLY A 318 2.99 9.09 -12.94
C GLY A 318 3.23 9.51 -11.49
N ALA A 319 2.27 9.31 -10.58
CA ALA A 319 2.46 9.66 -9.17
C ALA A 319 3.26 8.58 -8.41
N GLN A 320 4.15 9.02 -7.51
CA GLN A 320 4.96 8.19 -6.61
C GLN A 320 4.47 8.27 -5.16
N PHE A 321 3.83 9.38 -4.79
CA PHE A 321 3.43 9.63 -3.41
C PHE A 321 2.04 10.24 -3.34
N ASN A 322 1.17 9.67 -2.51
CA ASN A 322 -0.11 10.26 -2.18
C ASN A 322 -0.13 10.74 -0.73
N ALA A 323 -0.41 12.02 -0.55
CA ALA A 323 -0.68 12.62 0.74
C ALA A 323 -1.86 13.59 0.66
N PRO A 324 -3.09 13.13 0.96
CA PRO A 324 -4.24 14.01 1.09
C PRO A 324 -4.09 14.89 2.34
N ASP A 325 -4.36 16.19 2.17
CA ASP A 325 -4.12 17.21 3.20
C ASP A 325 -4.93 16.97 4.48
N GLU A 326 -6.18 16.52 4.36
CA GLU A 326 -7.02 16.13 5.49
C GLU A 326 -7.94 14.97 5.11
N THR A 327 -8.01 13.95 5.97
CA THR A 327 -9.10 12.97 5.93
C THR A 327 -10.17 13.40 6.92
N PRO A 328 -11.39 13.77 6.47
CA PRO A 328 -12.45 14.20 7.37
C PRO A 328 -12.72 13.16 8.46
N VAL A 329 -12.80 13.62 9.71
CA VAL A 329 -13.15 12.76 10.84
C VAL A 329 -14.55 12.18 10.58
N GLY A 330 -14.66 10.86 10.56
CA GLY A 330 -15.93 10.16 10.35
C GLY A 330 -16.26 9.81 8.89
N ASP A 331 -15.37 10.08 7.92
CA ASP A 331 -15.55 9.58 6.55
C ASP A 331 -15.62 8.04 6.56
N PHE A 332 -16.67 7.49 5.96
CA PHE A 332 -16.92 6.04 5.86
C PHE A 332 -16.63 5.53 4.45
N ILE A 333 -15.57 4.72 4.33
CA ILE A 333 -15.13 4.16 3.06
C ILE A 333 -15.88 2.86 2.81
N LYS A 334 -16.86 2.91 1.89
CA LYS A 334 -17.75 1.79 1.57
C LYS A 334 -17.05 0.69 0.78
N ASP A 335 -16.22 1.08 -0.18
CA ASP A 335 -15.44 0.19 -1.04
C ASP A 335 -13.99 0.63 -1.00
N ALA A 336 -13.11 -0.31 -0.63
CA ALA A 336 -11.69 -0.12 -0.54
C ALA A 336 -10.92 -1.06 -1.48
N SER A 337 -11.59 -1.68 -2.45
CA SER A 337 -10.98 -2.68 -3.35
C SER A 337 -9.83 -2.09 -4.16
N ASP A 338 -10.06 -0.94 -4.81
CA ASP A 338 -9.01 -0.22 -5.54
C ASP A 338 -7.92 0.31 -4.60
N LEU A 339 -8.29 0.79 -3.41
CA LEU A 339 -7.30 1.22 -2.41
C LEU A 339 -6.39 0.07 -1.99
N LYS A 340 -6.93 -1.14 -1.76
CA LYS A 340 -6.13 -2.33 -1.44
C LYS A 340 -5.16 -2.65 -2.55
N ALA A 341 -5.65 -2.66 -3.79
CA ALA A 341 -4.84 -2.94 -4.97
C ALA A 341 -3.70 -1.92 -5.10
N ILE A 342 -3.98 -0.63 -4.91
CA ILE A 342 -2.95 0.41 -4.94
C ILE A 342 -1.90 0.21 -3.84
N ILE A 343 -2.32 -0.14 -2.62
CA ILE A 343 -1.39 -0.37 -1.49
C ILE A 343 -0.48 -1.60 -1.75
N THR A 344 -0.97 -2.60 -2.49
CA THR A 344 -0.21 -3.81 -2.85
C THR A 344 0.41 -3.75 -4.24
N ASN A 345 0.45 -2.56 -4.86
CA ASN A 345 0.92 -2.35 -6.23
C ASN A 345 0.27 -3.32 -7.24
N ASP A 346 -1.00 -3.72 -7.05
CA ASP A 346 -1.75 -4.55 -7.99
C ASP A 346 -2.30 -3.70 -9.15
N PRO A 347 -2.48 -4.28 -10.35
CA PRO A 347 -3.10 -3.57 -11.48
C PRO A 347 -4.52 -3.10 -11.17
N ILE A 348 -4.83 -1.85 -11.51
CA ILE A 348 -6.15 -1.26 -11.42
C ILE A 348 -6.64 -0.79 -12.80
N PHE A 349 -7.95 -0.83 -13.01
CA PHE A 349 -8.57 -0.24 -14.19
C PHE A 349 -8.78 1.26 -13.98
N ILE A 350 -8.27 2.09 -14.90
CA ILE A 350 -8.42 3.54 -14.89
C ILE A 350 -9.23 3.97 -16.12
N ASP A 351 -10.38 4.56 -15.87
CA ASP A 351 -11.19 5.20 -16.90
C ASP A 351 -10.76 6.66 -17.07
N ARG A 352 -10.38 7.02 -18.30
CA ARG A 352 -9.85 8.34 -18.66
C ARG A 352 -10.88 9.10 -19.48
N LYS A 353 -11.15 10.35 -19.11
CA LYS A 353 -12.26 11.10 -19.71
C LYS A 353 -11.96 11.43 -21.17
N ASN A 354 -12.77 10.91 -22.09
CA ASN A 354 -12.62 11.05 -23.56
C ASN A 354 -11.37 10.36 -24.14
N GLU A 355 -10.73 9.48 -23.38
CA GLU A 355 -9.59 8.69 -23.82
C GLU A 355 -9.87 7.19 -23.68
N LYS A 356 -8.99 6.35 -24.22
CA LYS A 356 -9.10 4.91 -24.01
C LYS A 356 -8.81 4.58 -22.55
N PRO A 357 -9.64 3.77 -21.87
CA PRO A 357 -9.32 3.29 -20.54
C PRO A 357 -8.06 2.44 -20.57
N ILE A 358 -7.36 2.39 -19.45
CA ILE A 358 -6.11 1.64 -19.32
C ILE A 358 -6.13 0.77 -18.06
N THR A 359 -5.41 -0.35 -18.12
CA THR A 359 -4.97 -1.04 -16.91
C THR A 359 -3.63 -0.45 -16.49
N TYR A 360 -3.51 -0.03 -15.25
CA TYR A 360 -2.30 0.63 -14.73
C TYR A 360 -1.89 -0.02 -13.42
N LYS A 361 -0.59 -0.30 -13.28
CA LYS A 361 0.00 -0.81 -12.03
C LYS A 361 0.68 0.36 -11.29
N PRO A 362 -0.01 1.02 -10.34
CA PRO A 362 0.58 2.12 -9.60
C PRO A 362 1.72 1.61 -8.72
N SER A 363 2.85 2.30 -8.75
CA SER A 363 3.91 2.19 -7.75
C SER A 363 3.87 3.45 -6.91
N MET A 364 3.21 3.39 -5.75
CA MET A 364 2.94 4.58 -4.96
C MET A 364 2.93 4.30 -3.45
N PHE A 365 3.51 5.20 -2.68
CA PHE A 365 3.41 5.18 -1.22
C PHE A 365 2.39 6.20 -0.71
N THR A 366 1.56 5.82 0.27
CA THR A 366 0.46 6.66 0.77
C THR A 366 0.64 7.00 2.24
N ILE A 367 0.61 8.30 2.56
CA ILE A 367 0.60 8.83 3.94
C ILE A 367 -0.64 9.70 4.14
N LEU A 368 -1.38 9.46 5.21
CA LEU A 368 -2.62 10.14 5.55
C LEU A 368 -2.41 10.98 6.80
N SER A 369 -2.91 12.22 6.79
CA SER A 369 -3.04 13.02 8.00
C SER A 369 -4.40 12.75 8.67
N LEU A 370 -4.37 12.14 9.86
CA LEU A 370 -5.56 11.70 10.58
C LEU A 370 -5.76 12.52 11.86
N ASN A 371 -6.95 13.08 12.02
CA ASN A 371 -7.41 13.72 13.26
C ASN A 371 -8.38 12.84 14.06
N GLY A 372 -8.76 11.70 13.50
CA GLY A 372 -9.70 10.74 14.07
C GLY A 372 -9.59 9.41 13.34
N ALA A 373 -10.36 8.44 13.80
CA ALA A 373 -10.32 7.09 13.29
C ALA A 373 -10.79 6.99 11.82
N LEU A 374 -10.04 6.24 11.00
CA LEU A 374 -10.47 5.83 9.66
C LEU A 374 -11.51 4.71 9.74
N ASN A 375 -12.68 4.92 9.16
CA ASN A 375 -13.75 3.93 9.16
C ASN A 375 -13.94 3.28 7.78
N PHE A 376 -13.55 2.01 7.68
CA PHE A 376 -13.85 1.16 6.54
C PHE A 376 -15.11 0.34 6.79
N ARG A 377 -15.89 0.07 5.73
CA ARG A 377 -16.93 -0.98 5.75
C ARG A 377 -16.31 -2.36 5.91
N ASP A 378 -15.18 -2.57 5.26
CA ASP A 378 -14.39 -3.79 5.43
C ASP A 378 -13.68 -3.77 6.78
N LYS A 379 -14.19 -4.57 7.73
CA LYS A 379 -13.62 -4.78 9.06
C LYS A 379 -12.75 -6.04 9.14
N THR A 380 -12.41 -6.64 8.00
CA THR A 380 -11.60 -7.86 7.96
C THR A 380 -10.10 -7.57 8.11
N ALA A 381 -9.35 -8.61 8.43
CA ALA A 381 -7.88 -8.58 8.46
C ALA A 381 -7.23 -8.08 7.15
N SER A 382 -7.97 -8.08 6.04
CA SER A 382 -7.49 -7.63 4.73
C SER A 382 -7.13 -6.13 4.72
N MET A 383 -7.97 -5.26 5.27
CA MET A 383 -7.65 -3.83 5.38
C MET A 383 -6.71 -3.54 6.54
N ASP A 384 -6.94 -4.20 7.68
CA ASP A 384 -6.18 -3.97 8.90
C ASP A 384 -4.67 -4.15 8.73
N ARG A 385 -4.23 -5.18 8.01
CA ARG A 385 -2.80 -5.42 7.78
C ARG A 385 -2.15 -4.36 6.90
N ARG A 386 -2.95 -3.62 6.13
CA ARG A 386 -2.51 -2.56 5.20
C ARG A 386 -2.42 -1.19 5.85
N LEU A 387 -2.84 -1.03 7.09
CA LEU A 387 -2.81 0.26 7.80
C LEU A 387 -1.78 0.21 8.92
N THR A 388 -0.90 1.21 8.97
CA THR A 388 -0.09 1.51 10.15
C THR A 388 -0.51 2.87 10.71
N ILE A 389 -0.50 3.03 12.03
CA ILE A 389 -0.87 4.29 12.70
C ILE A 389 0.34 4.79 13.47
N VAL A 390 0.88 5.93 13.05
CA VAL A 390 1.99 6.59 13.72
C VAL A 390 1.45 7.65 14.67
N PRO A 391 1.64 7.51 15.99
CA PRO A 391 1.23 8.52 16.95
C PRO A 391 2.10 9.77 16.85
N MET A 392 1.48 10.93 16.62
CA MET A 392 2.14 12.24 16.58
C MET A 392 1.92 12.96 17.92
N GLU A 393 2.77 12.64 18.90
CA GLU A 393 2.59 13.06 20.30
C GLU A 393 3.08 14.48 20.59
N ALA A 394 4.01 14.99 19.79
CA ALA A 394 4.53 16.35 19.93
C ALA A 394 3.45 17.41 19.71
N ARG A 395 3.59 18.56 20.38
CA ARG A 395 2.70 19.71 20.23
C ARG A 395 3.47 21.02 20.16
N PHE A 396 3.20 21.78 19.11
CA PHE A 396 3.85 23.06 18.79
C PHE A 396 2.81 24.20 18.82
N PRO A 397 2.45 24.71 20.02
CA PRO A 397 1.48 25.79 20.16
C PRO A 397 1.98 27.12 19.55
N ASP A 398 1.06 28.07 19.39
CA ASP A 398 1.39 29.42 18.91
C ASP A 398 2.42 30.09 19.86
N GLY A 399 3.47 30.68 19.27
CA GLY A 399 4.63 31.22 19.99
C GLY A 399 5.86 30.29 20.02
N VAL A 400 5.65 28.97 19.96
CA VAL A 400 6.73 27.97 19.81
C VAL A 400 6.89 27.56 18.34
N LYS A 401 5.80 27.63 17.57
CA LYS A 401 5.75 27.24 16.16
C LYS A 401 6.64 28.14 15.28
N ASN A 402 7.77 27.61 14.84
CA ASN A 402 8.58 28.21 13.78
C ASN A 402 8.05 27.79 12.39
N LYS A 403 7.41 28.74 11.68
CA LYS A 403 6.87 28.50 10.32
C LYS A 403 7.96 28.27 9.27
N ALA A 404 9.19 28.77 9.50
CA ALA A 404 10.30 28.62 8.57
C ALA A 404 10.74 27.15 8.45
N ILE A 405 10.53 26.32 9.48
CA ILE A 405 10.84 24.88 9.42
C ILE A 405 10.11 24.21 8.24
N LYS A 406 8.80 24.44 8.13
CA LYS A 406 7.97 23.86 7.05
C LYS A 406 8.21 24.53 5.69
N ASN A 407 8.36 25.85 5.68
CA ASN A 407 8.30 26.65 4.46
C ASN A 407 9.68 26.93 3.84
N ASP A 408 10.76 26.65 4.56
CA ASP A 408 12.14 26.90 4.12
C ASP A 408 13.05 25.74 4.55
N TYR A 409 13.33 25.58 5.85
CA TYR A 409 14.46 24.77 6.33
C TYR A 409 14.41 23.33 5.83
N LEU A 410 13.27 22.65 5.98
CA LEU A 410 13.10 21.25 5.52
C LEU A 410 13.05 21.09 3.99
N LEU A 411 12.89 22.19 3.25
CA LEU A 411 12.83 22.20 1.78
C LEU A 411 14.21 22.47 1.16
N ARG A 412 15.18 22.92 1.97
CA ARG A 412 16.53 23.23 1.51
C ARG A 412 17.22 21.99 0.94
N ARG A 413 18.08 22.21 -0.04
CA ARG A 413 18.72 21.12 -0.80
C ARG A 413 19.54 20.22 0.12
N GLU A 414 20.37 20.81 0.97
CA GLU A 414 21.23 20.12 1.93
C GLU A 414 20.44 19.25 2.92
N VAL A 415 19.24 19.67 3.33
CA VAL A 415 18.38 18.87 4.21
C VAL A 415 17.79 17.68 3.47
N ARG A 416 17.30 17.89 2.25
CA ARG A 416 16.76 16.79 1.43
C ARG A 416 17.82 15.74 1.12
N GLU A 417 19.01 16.18 0.71
CA GLU A 417 20.16 15.33 0.41
C GLU A 417 20.63 14.55 1.64
N TYR A 418 20.74 15.20 2.80
CA TYR A 418 21.07 14.55 4.07
C TYR A 418 20.08 13.43 4.41
N VAL A 419 18.77 13.71 4.32
CA VAL A 419 17.73 12.72 4.64
C VAL A 419 17.72 11.59 3.62
N ALA A 420 17.84 11.88 2.32
CA ALA A 420 17.92 10.85 1.29
C ALA A 420 19.11 9.91 1.51
N TYR A 421 20.29 10.46 1.83
CA TYR A 421 21.47 9.67 2.17
C TYR A 421 21.24 8.81 3.42
N LYS A 422 20.72 9.41 4.50
CA LYS A 422 20.43 8.70 5.75
C LYS A 422 19.53 7.48 5.53
N VAL A 423 18.41 7.66 4.81
CA VAL A 423 17.38 6.61 4.67
C VAL A 423 17.68 5.58 3.58
N LEU A 424 18.54 5.90 2.60
CA LEU A 424 18.91 4.99 1.52
C LEU A 424 20.25 4.27 1.77
N VAL A 425 21.19 4.90 2.49
CA VAL A 425 22.58 4.44 2.61
C VAL A 425 22.98 4.14 4.06
N GLU A 426 22.66 5.02 5.00
CA GLU A 426 23.18 4.95 6.37
C GLU A 426 22.44 3.93 7.26
N ILE A 427 21.10 3.96 7.23
CA ILE A 427 20.31 3.03 8.04
C ILE A 427 20.36 1.60 7.48
N PRO A 428 20.23 0.56 8.33
CA PRO A 428 20.23 -0.83 7.86
C PRO A 428 19.19 -1.08 6.77
N LYS A 429 19.56 -1.89 5.76
CA LYS A 429 18.69 -2.21 4.64
C LYS A 429 17.45 -2.97 5.08
N TYR A 430 16.28 -2.58 4.55
CA TYR A 430 14.99 -3.20 4.88
C TYR A 430 14.06 -3.24 3.66
N TRP A 431 13.27 -4.31 3.59
CA TRP A 431 12.20 -4.54 2.60
C TRP A 431 10.82 -4.67 3.25
N GLU A 432 10.79 -4.81 4.58
CA GLU A 432 9.60 -4.83 5.40
C GLU A 432 9.78 -3.85 6.56
N PHE A 433 8.67 -3.34 7.08
CA PHE A 433 8.66 -2.38 8.16
C PHE A 433 8.88 -3.05 9.52
N GLU A 434 9.82 -2.54 10.32
CA GLU A 434 9.94 -2.89 11.73
C GLU A 434 9.08 -1.94 12.58
N GLU A 435 7.86 -2.38 12.92
CA GLU A 435 6.90 -1.55 13.66
C GLU A 435 7.26 -1.47 15.16
N PRO A 436 7.49 -0.25 15.71
CA PRO A 436 7.74 -0.08 17.14
C PRO A 436 6.46 -0.30 17.96
N GLU A 437 6.61 -0.60 19.25
CA GLU A 437 5.47 -0.87 20.14
C GLU A 437 4.48 0.29 20.23
N ALA A 438 4.94 1.55 20.13
CA ALA A 438 4.07 2.72 20.09
C ALA A 438 3.11 2.70 18.87
N VAL A 439 3.61 2.31 17.70
CA VAL A 439 2.81 2.18 16.46
C VAL A 439 1.82 1.02 16.57
N LYS A 440 2.25 -0.14 17.09
CA LYS A 440 1.35 -1.29 17.33
C LYS A 440 0.22 -0.95 18.31
N ARG A 441 0.53 -0.26 19.41
CA ARG A 441 -0.47 0.23 20.37
C ARG A 441 -1.44 1.23 19.73
N ALA A 442 -0.93 2.16 18.93
CA ALA A 442 -1.76 3.14 18.24
C ALA A 442 -2.71 2.48 17.23
N LEU A 443 -2.24 1.49 16.46
CA LEU A 443 -3.09 0.70 15.57
C LEU A 443 -4.15 -0.09 16.36
N ARG A 444 -3.80 -0.71 17.50
CA ARG A 444 -4.78 -1.41 18.35
C ARG A 444 -5.85 -0.46 18.90
N LYS A 445 -5.46 0.73 19.37
CA LYS A 445 -6.39 1.79 19.80
C LYS A 445 -7.35 2.16 18.66
N HIS A 446 -6.81 2.40 17.46
CA HIS A 446 -7.61 2.71 16.27
C HIS A 446 -8.60 1.59 15.90
N LYS A 447 -8.18 0.32 15.96
CA LYS A 447 -9.08 -0.83 15.75
C LYS A 447 -10.20 -0.87 16.77
N ARG A 448 -9.88 -0.70 18.06
CA ARG A 448 -10.88 -0.68 19.14
C ARG A 448 -11.90 0.46 18.98
N GLU A 449 -11.49 1.62 18.47
CA GLU A 449 -12.41 2.74 18.20
C GLU A 449 -13.39 2.46 17.06
N THR A 450 -12.93 1.75 16.02
CA THR A 450 -13.70 1.54 14.77
C THR A 450 -14.45 0.22 14.74
N ASN A 451 -14.10 -0.72 15.62
CA ASN A 451 -14.68 -2.04 15.72
C ASN A 451 -15.33 -2.23 17.09
N THR A 452 -16.67 -2.13 17.09
CA THR A 452 -17.47 -2.24 18.31
C THR A 452 -17.49 -3.67 18.88
N VAL A 453 -17.29 -4.70 18.07
CA VAL A 453 -17.25 -6.10 18.53
C VAL A 453 -15.93 -6.37 19.23
N LEU A 454 -14.80 -5.91 18.66
CA LEU A 454 -13.50 -5.96 19.31
C LEU A 454 -13.50 -5.19 20.64
N ALA A 455 -14.05 -3.97 20.66
CA ALA A 455 -14.15 -3.19 21.89
C ALA A 455 -14.97 -3.91 22.97
N PHE A 456 -16.10 -4.49 22.59
CA PHE A 456 -16.92 -5.30 23.50
C PHE A 456 -16.14 -6.51 24.02
N TYR A 457 -15.47 -7.24 23.14
CA TYR A 457 -14.67 -8.39 23.52
C TYR A 457 -13.56 -8.01 24.51
N GLU A 458 -12.77 -6.97 24.23
CA GLU A 458 -11.70 -6.53 25.13
C GLU A 458 -12.21 -6.06 26.49
N ASP A 459 -13.42 -5.48 26.53
CA ASP A 459 -14.04 -4.99 27.78
C ASP A 459 -14.57 -6.13 28.67
N TYR A 460 -15.02 -7.25 28.08
CA TYR A 460 -15.77 -8.28 28.82
C TYR A 460 -15.16 -9.68 28.80
N LYS A 461 -14.15 -9.96 27.97
CA LYS A 461 -13.64 -11.34 27.76
C LYS A 461 -13.20 -12.05 29.05
N ASP A 462 -12.69 -11.29 30.01
CA ASP A 462 -12.18 -11.80 31.29
C ASP A 462 -13.26 -11.81 32.40
N GLU A 463 -14.45 -11.26 32.14
CA GLU A 463 -15.56 -11.14 33.11
C GLU A 463 -16.47 -12.38 33.16
N PHE A 464 -16.34 -13.30 32.19
CA PHE A 464 -17.21 -14.48 32.11
C PHE A 464 -16.74 -15.61 33.04
N VAL A 465 -17.49 -15.85 34.12
CA VAL A 465 -17.23 -16.95 35.06
C VAL A 465 -17.86 -18.26 34.61
N ARG A 466 -18.86 -18.22 33.71
CA ARG A 466 -19.49 -19.45 33.24
C ARG A 466 -18.58 -20.22 32.27
N PRO A 467 -18.58 -21.56 32.34
CA PRO A 467 -17.83 -22.42 31.42
C PRO A 467 -18.44 -22.47 30.01
N PHE A 468 -19.70 -22.07 29.86
CA PHE A 468 -20.41 -21.98 28.59
C PHE A 468 -21.17 -20.66 28.50
N VAL A 469 -20.94 -19.94 27.40
CA VAL A 469 -21.44 -18.59 27.18
C VAL A 469 -22.22 -18.56 25.86
N PRO A 470 -23.58 -18.45 25.89
CA PRO A 470 -24.40 -18.45 24.69
C PRO A 470 -24.15 -17.24 23.78
N LEU A 471 -24.07 -17.42 22.46
CA LEU A 471 -23.87 -16.31 21.49
C LEU A 471 -25.01 -15.28 21.53
N ARG A 472 -26.25 -15.73 21.77
CA ARG A 472 -27.39 -14.82 21.91
C ARG A 472 -27.39 -14.04 23.22
N MET A 473 -26.71 -14.56 24.26
CA MET A 473 -26.48 -13.84 25.50
C MET A 473 -25.41 -12.77 25.27
N LEU A 474 -24.29 -13.15 24.67
CA LEU A 474 -23.22 -12.22 24.27
C LEU A 474 -23.75 -11.09 23.38
N PHE A 475 -24.59 -11.40 22.40
CA PHE A 475 -25.17 -10.37 21.53
C PHE A 475 -26.13 -9.43 22.29
N ALA A 476 -26.89 -9.95 23.26
CA ALA A 476 -27.75 -9.11 24.09
C ALA A 476 -26.91 -8.18 24.98
N LEU A 477 -25.87 -8.70 25.64
CA LEU A 477 -24.94 -7.92 26.44
C LEU A 477 -24.22 -6.85 25.59
N TYR A 478 -23.79 -7.23 24.39
CA TYR A 478 -23.21 -6.31 23.41
C TYR A 478 -24.16 -5.15 23.07
N LYS A 479 -25.42 -5.44 22.72
CA LYS A 479 -26.42 -4.41 22.41
C LYS A 479 -26.69 -3.49 23.61
N ALA A 480 -26.77 -4.04 24.81
CA ALA A 480 -26.96 -3.27 26.05
C ALA A 480 -25.75 -2.36 26.32
N SER A 481 -24.52 -2.87 26.18
CA SER A 481 -23.29 -2.09 26.37
C SER A 481 -23.15 -0.94 25.35
N LEU A 482 -23.63 -1.12 24.11
CA LEU A 482 -23.67 -0.05 23.11
C LEU A 482 -24.68 1.03 23.49
N GLN A 483 -25.85 0.64 23.98
CA GLN A 483 -26.89 1.57 24.42
C GLN A 483 -26.42 2.42 25.61
N GLU A 484 -25.78 1.81 26.60
CA GLU A 484 -25.18 2.51 27.73
C GLU A 484 -24.13 3.54 27.28
N LYS A 485 -23.24 3.15 26.35
CA LYS A 485 -22.23 4.03 25.74
C LYS A 485 -22.80 5.03 24.72
N SER A 486 -24.13 5.15 24.62
CA SER A 486 -24.84 6.02 23.66
C SER A 486 -24.42 5.82 22.19
N LYS A 487 -24.00 4.59 21.83
CA LYS A 487 -23.66 4.20 20.46
C LYS A 487 -24.86 3.55 19.79
N SER A 488 -25.39 4.18 18.74
CA SER A 488 -26.60 3.71 18.02
C SER A 488 -26.32 2.66 16.94
N GLN A 489 -25.08 2.56 16.46
CA GLN A 489 -24.66 1.65 15.40
C GLN A 489 -23.73 0.55 15.94
N GLY A 490 -23.92 -0.67 15.47
CA GLY A 490 -23.09 -1.83 15.77
C GLY A 490 -23.42 -3.00 14.84
N ALA A 491 -22.57 -4.01 14.83
CA ALA A 491 -22.77 -5.24 14.05
C ALA A 491 -24.15 -5.89 14.27
N ASP A 492 -24.69 -6.51 13.21
CA ASP A 492 -25.84 -7.39 13.32
C ASP A 492 -25.46 -8.73 14.00
N VAL A 493 -26.46 -9.55 14.29
CA VAL A 493 -26.25 -10.81 15.04
C VAL A 493 -25.32 -11.80 14.33
N ASN A 494 -25.33 -11.85 12.99
CA ASN A 494 -24.51 -12.80 12.23
C ASN A 494 -23.07 -12.32 12.16
N ASP A 495 -22.85 -11.04 11.84
CA ASP A 495 -21.52 -10.44 11.81
C ASP A 495 -20.89 -10.47 13.20
N PHE A 496 -21.63 -10.08 14.23
CA PHE A 496 -21.21 -10.20 15.63
C PHE A 496 -20.83 -11.64 15.97
N SER A 497 -21.70 -12.62 15.68
CA SER A 497 -21.46 -14.01 16.06
C SER A 497 -20.21 -14.58 15.38
N ARG A 498 -19.98 -14.29 14.09
CA ARG A 498 -18.79 -14.76 13.37
C ARG A 498 -17.52 -14.17 13.99
N GLU A 499 -17.53 -12.87 14.25
CA GLU A 499 -16.35 -12.15 14.72
C GLU A 499 -16.03 -12.43 16.19
N ILE A 500 -17.03 -12.41 17.07
CA ILE A 500 -16.84 -12.69 18.50
C ILE A 500 -16.30 -14.11 18.72
N VAL A 501 -16.77 -15.08 17.92
CA VAL A 501 -16.26 -16.46 17.97
C VAL A 501 -14.79 -16.50 17.60
N ALA A 502 -14.39 -15.86 16.50
CA ALA A 502 -12.99 -15.82 16.08
C ALA A 502 -12.08 -15.17 17.14
N LEU A 503 -12.55 -14.12 17.82
CA LEU A 503 -11.81 -13.47 18.91
C LEU A 503 -11.63 -14.39 20.12
N PHE A 504 -12.69 -15.05 20.58
CA PHE A 504 -12.62 -15.99 21.70
C PHE A 504 -11.84 -17.27 21.38
N GLU A 505 -11.92 -17.77 20.13
CA GLU A 505 -11.13 -18.91 19.66
C GLU A 505 -9.62 -18.60 19.67
N ALA A 506 -9.23 -17.36 19.35
CA ALA A 506 -7.85 -16.91 19.47
C ALA A 506 -7.34 -16.94 20.93
N ASP A 507 -8.24 -16.76 21.91
CA ASP A 507 -7.99 -16.92 23.35
C ASP A 507 -8.22 -18.36 23.85
N GLY A 508 -8.43 -19.33 22.96
CA GLY A 508 -8.51 -20.76 23.26
C GLY A 508 -9.91 -21.28 23.62
N TRP A 509 -10.96 -20.46 23.58
CA TRP A 509 -12.33 -20.96 23.70
C TRP A 509 -12.73 -21.78 22.47
N ILE A 510 -13.72 -22.66 22.63
CA ILE A 510 -14.15 -23.57 21.55
C ILE A 510 -15.64 -23.35 21.28
N ILE A 511 -16.02 -23.24 20.00
CA ILE A 511 -17.43 -23.37 19.59
C ILE A 511 -17.73 -24.82 19.22
N PRO A 512 -18.65 -25.51 19.93
CA PRO A 512 -19.03 -26.87 19.58
C PRO A 512 -19.58 -26.98 18.15
N THR A 513 -19.08 -27.92 17.36
CA THR A 513 -19.56 -28.23 16.00
C THR A 513 -20.29 -29.57 15.94
N LEU A 514 -21.04 -29.77 14.87
CA LEU A 514 -21.68 -31.02 14.49
C LEU A 514 -21.42 -31.24 12.99
N THR A 515 -20.90 -32.41 12.64
CA THR A 515 -20.78 -32.84 11.25
C THR A 515 -22.14 -33.28 10.73
N THR A 516 -22.60 -32.67 9.64
CA THR A 516 -23.84 -33.03 8.97
C THR A 516 -23.64 -34.23 8.04
N LYS A 517 -24.73 -34.77 7.48
CA LYS A 517 -24.69 -35.96 6.63
C LYS A 517 -23.88 -35.78 5.33
N ASP A 518 -23.79 -34.54 4.87
CA ASP A 518 -23.00 -34.08 3.71
C ASP A 518 -21.53 -33.81 4.06
N GLY A 519 -21.11 -34.03 5.31
CA GLY A 519 -19.74 -33.83 5.76
C GLY A 519 -19.38 -32.39 6.12
N SER A 520 -20.34 -31.44 6.04
CA SER A 520 -20.10 -30.05 6.46
C SER A 520 -20.18 -29.90 7.98
N GLU A 521 -19.38 -28.98 8.54
CA GLU A 521 -19.42 -28.68 9.97
C GLU A 521 -20.29 -27.47 10.25
N VAL A 522 -21.24 -27.63 11.17
CA VAL A 522 -22.12 -26.55 11.62
C VAL A 522 -22.06 -26.37 13.12
N TRP A 523 -22.16 -25.13 13.60
CA TRP A 523 -22.20 -24.86 15.05
C TRP A 523 -23.39 -25.58 15.72
N ARG A 524 -23.07 -26.41 16.72
CA ARG A 524 -23.99 -27.27 17.45
C ARG A 524 -24.81 -26.47 18.45
N ARG A 525 -26.10 -26.79 18.54
CA ARG A 525 -26.99 -26.23 19.57
C ARG A 525 -26.95 -27.11 20.81
N LEU A 526 -26.73 -26.49 21.96
CA LEU A 526 -26.73 -27.15 23.27
C LEU A 526 -27.95 -26.71 24.08
N THR A 527 -28.47 -27.62 24.89
CA THR A 527 -29.59 -27.33 25.80
C THR A 527 -29.10 -26.46 26.95
N VAL A 528 -29.52 -25.19 26.97
CA VAL A 528 -28.94 -24.13 27.81
C VAL A 528 -29.02 -24.45 29.30
N ARG A 529 -30.14 -25.04 29.75
CA ARG A 529 -30.37 -25.40 31.17
C ARG A 529 -29.28 -26.31 31.75
N HIS A 530 -28.62 -27.13 30.93
CA HIS A 530 -27.57 -28.03 31.44
C HIS A 530 -26.23 -27.33 31.64
N TRP A 531 -26.05 -26.13 31.08
CA TRP A 531 -24.75 -25.46 30.98
C TRP A 531 -24.69 -24.13 31.72
N LEU A 532 -25.84 -23.49 31.99
CA LEU A 532 -25.91 -22.28 32.80
C LEU A 532 -26.24 -22.67 34.24
N ASP A 533 -25.19 -22.95 35.00
CA ASP A 533 -25.26 -23.58 36.33
C ASP A 533 -25.16 -22.58 37.49
N ARG A 534 -24.75 -21.35 37.22
CA ARG A 534 -24.51 -20.28 38.19
C ARG A 534 -24.89 -18.91 37.64
N ARG A 535 -24.97 -17.90 38.51
CA ARG A 535 -25.10 -16.50 38.09
C ARG A 535 -23.90 -16.05 37.27
N GLU A 536 -24.14 -15.13 36.35
CA GLU A 536 -23.06 -14.47 35.61
C GLU A 536 -23.03 -13.00 36.07
N PRO A 537 -22.04 -12.58 36.86
CA PRO A 537 -22.00 -11.24 37.46
C PRO A 537 -22.13 -10.11 36.43
N VAL A 538 -21.50 -10.25 35.27
CA VAL A 538 -21.55 -9.25 34.18
C VAL A 538 -22.97 -8.97 33.67
N LEU A 539 -23.92 -9.90 33.84
CA LEU A 539 -25.31 -9.69 33.43
C LEU A 539 -26.08 -8.80 34.41
N GLU A 540 -25.62 -8.67 35.66
CA GLU A 540 -26.27 -7.88 36.70
C GLU A 540 -26.10 -6.38 36.47
N GLU A 541 -24.97 -5.97 35.89
CA GLU A 541 -24.72 -4.59 35.44
C GLU A 541 -25.81 -4.11 34.47
N PHE A 542 -26.35 -5.03 33.67
CA PHE A 542 -27.35 -4.76 32.62
C PHE A 542 -28.73 -5.35 32.96
N HIS A 543 -29.06 -5.53 34.23
CA HIS A 543 -30.33 -6.14 34.67
C HIS A 543 -31.58 -5.40 34.16
N PHE A 544 -31.45 -4.11 33.83
CA PHE A 544 -32.51 -3.28 33.26
C PHE A 544 -32.88 -3.66 31.82
N ASP A 545 -32.00 -4.34 31.06
CA ASP A 545 -32.30 -4.82 29.71
C ASP A 545 -32.91 -6.23 29.77
N THR A 546 -34.18 -6.35 29.40
CA THR A 546 -34.93 -7.63 29.38
C THR A 546 -34.31 -8.70 28.48
N ASN A 547 -33.57 -8.31 27.43
CA ASN A 547 -32.87 -9.26 26.56
C ASN A 547 -31.62 -9.85 27.22
N VAL A 548 -31.05 -9.14 28.20
CA VAL A 548 -29.92 -9.57 29.00
C VAL A 548 -30.39 -10.35 30.22
N SER A 549 -31.28 -9.78 31.03
CA SER A 549 -31.72 -10.37 32.31
C SER A 549 -32.41 -11.73 32.16
N ARG A 550 -33.03 -12.03 31.01
CA ARG A 550 -33.56 -13.38 30.72
C ARG A 550 -32.50 -14.49 30.73
N TRP A 551 -31.22 -14.16 30.58
CA TRP A 551 -30.09 -15.10 30.62
C TRP A 551 -29.49 -15.25 32.02
N GLN A 552 -29.99 -14.50 33.02
CA GLN A 552 -29.53 -14.63 34.38
C GLN A 552 -30.11 -15.89 35.02
N TRP A 553 -29.28 -16.53 35.86
CA TRP A 553 -29.66 -17.74 36.58
C TRP A 553 -30.48 -17.37 37.82
N LEU A 554 -31.69 -17.95 37.95
CA LEU A 554 -32.68 -17.53 38.95
C LEU A 554 -32.66 -18.35 40.25
N GLY A 555 -31.79 -19.34 40.43
CA GLY A 555 -31.74 -20.15 41.65
C GLY A 555 -32.46 -21.51 41.60
N GLY A 556 -32.13 -22.37 42.58
CA GLY A 556 -32.88 -23.58 42.97
C GLY A 556 -32.39 -24.90 42.37
N THR A 557 -32.90 -26.02 42.91
CA THR A 557 -32.52 -27.41 42.55
C THR A 557 -32.76 -27.78 41.07
N ASP A 558 -33.54 -26.98 40.34
CA ASP A 558 -33.86 -27.16 38.91
C ASP A 558 -33.11 -26.17 37.98
N GLY A 559 -32.31 -25.24 38.52
CA GLY A 559 -31.50 -24.27 37.76
C GLY A 559 -32.27 -23.53 36.66
N LYS A 560 -33.36 -22.83 37.01
CA LYS A 560 -34.25 -22.22 36.01
C LYS A 560 -33.72 -20.86 35.54
N LEU A 561 -33.67 -20.70 34.22
CA LEU A 561 -33.62 -19.38 33.57
C LEU A 561 -35.04 -18.81 33.50
N SER A 562 -35.16 -17.54 33.13
CA SER A 562 -36.45 -16.96 32.72
C SER A 562 -37.17 -17.87 31.72
N GLU A 563 -38.49 -18.00 31.81
CA GLU A 563 -39.29 -18.75 30.82
C GLU A 563 -39.14 -18.21 29.40
N SER A 564 -38.72 -16.94 29.26
CA SER A 564 -38.42 -16.29 27.98
C SER A 564 -37.03 -16.65 27.40
N ALA A 565 -36.19 -17.38 28.14
CA ALA A 565 -34.87 -17.80 27.68
C ALA A 565 -34.95 -18.92 26.63
N PRO A 566 -34.11 -18.90 25.58
CA PRO A 566 -34.06 -19.98 24.60
C PRO A 566 -33.70 -21.34 25.24
N ARG A 567 -34.47 -22.39 24.89
CA ARG A 567 -34.19 -23.77 25.36
C ARG A 567 -32.84 -24.30 24.88
N GLN A 568 -32.45 -23.92 23.67
CA GLN A 568 -31.19 -24.32 23.05
C GLN A 568 -30.47 -23.10 22.48
N ALA A 569 -29.14 -23.08 22.59
CA ALA A 569 -28.30 -22.03 22.03
C ALA A 569 -26.98 -22.59 21.48
N LYS A 570 -26.43 -21.87 20.51
CA LYS A 570 -25.01 -21.98 20.14
C LYS A 570 -24.22 -21.09 21.11
N GLY A 571 -23.01 -21.47 21.49
CA GLY A 571 -22.22 -20.72 22.47
C GLY A 571 -20.77 -21.16 22.48
N LEU A 572 -19.94 -20.32 23.08
CA LEU A 572 -18.53 -20.58 23.32
C LEU A 572 -18.38 -21.39 24.62
N MET A 573 -17.42 -22.29 24.64
CA MET A 573 -17.15 -23.18 25.77
C MET A 573 -15.66 -23.15 26.10
N ARG A 574 -15.30 -23.16 27.38
CA ARG A 574 -13.91 -23.27 27.78
C ARG A 574 -13.32 -24.62 27.34
N PRO A 575 -12.05 -24.69 26.92
CA PRO A 575 -11.48 -25.89 26.32
C PRO A 575 -11.54 -27.11 27.25
N GLU A 576 -11.27 -26.95 28.54
CA GLU A 576 -11.34 -28.02 29.55
C GLU A 576 -12.75 -28.62 29.67
N VAL A 577 -13.78 -27.78 29.56
CA VAL A 577 -15.19 -28.21 29.61
C VAL A 577 -15.54 -28.97 28.33
N TYR A 578 -15.10 -28.46 27.18
CA TYR A 578 -15.33 -29.09 25.89
C TYR A 578 -14.67 -30.47 25.80
N HIS A 579 -13.41 -30.60 26.23
CA HIS A 579 -12.70 -31.87 26.26
C HIS A 579 -13.34 -32.88 27.21
N ALA A 580 -13.72 -32.44 28.42
CA ALA A 580 -14.41 -33.31 29.37
C ALA A 580 -15.76 -33.78 28.80
N TRP A 581 -16.51 -32.89 28.15
CA TRP A 581 -17.80 -33.20 27.54
C TRP A 581 -17.70 -34.18 26.37
N THR A 582 -16.71 -33.98 25.49
CA THR A 582 -16.49 -34.87 24.33
C THR A 582 -15.92 -36.23 24.73
N SER A 583 -15.12 -36.29 25.80
CA SER A 583 -14.52 -37.53 26.32
C SER A 583 -15.51 -38.41 27.10
N ALA A 584 -16.60 -37.84 27.61
CA ALA A 584 -17.53 -38.53 28.51
C ALA A 584 -18.43 -39.62 27.84
N GLY A 585 -18.36 -39.80 26.52
CA GLY A 585 -19.01 -40.95 25.84
C GLY A 585 -20.55 -40.99 25.94
N ALA A 586 -21.15 -42.13 25.57
CA ALA A 586 -22.59 -42.27 25.36
C ALA A 586 -23.43 -42.20 26.67
N GLY A 587 -24.07 -41.05 26.90
CA GLY A 587 -25.08 -40.81 27.92
C GLY A 587 -26.02 -39.66 27.48
N SER A 588 -27.11 -39.40 28.21
CA SER A 588 -27.95 -38.24 27.86
C SER A 588 -27.16 -36.94 28.05
N SER A 589 -27.28 -35.98 27.12
CA SER A 589 -26.54 -34.71 27.15
C SER A 589 -26.71 -33.90 28.44
N SER A 590 -27.73 -34.20 29.26
CA SER A 590 -27.94 -33.61 30.58
C SER A 590 -26.99 -34.19 31.63
N GLN A 591 -26.88 -35.53 31.71
CA GLN A 591 -26.08 -36.22 32.72
C GLN A 591 -24.59 -35.89 32.56
N ILE A 592 -24.12 -35.83 31.32
CA ILE A 592 -22.72 -35.50 31.02
C ILE A 592 -22.40 -34.06 31.42
N ALA A 593 -23.23 -33.10 31.03
CA ALA A 593 -23.03 -31.69 31.36
C ALA A 593 -23.03 -31.46 32.87
N THR A 594 -24.00 -32.03 33.60
CA THR A 594 -24.06 -31.91 35.06
C THR A 594 -22.83 -32.55 35.74
N ALA A 595 -22.37 -33.70 35.28
CA ALA A 595 -21.18 -34.36 35.83
C ALA A 595 -19.89 -33.55 35.59
N VAL A 596 -19.71 -33.04 34.38
CA VAL A 596 -18.56 -32.19 34.01
C VAL A 596 -18.53 -30.91 34.86
N LEU A 597 -19.67 -30.22 34.98
CA LEU A 597 -19.75 -28.98 35.76
C LEU A 597 -19.54 -29.22 37.27
N ARG A 598 -20.01 -30.35 37.80
CA ARG A 598 -19.80 -30.73 39.19
C ARG A 598 -18.33 -31.01 39.50
N ASP A 599 -17.65 -31.75 38.61
CA ASP A 599 -16.22 -32.04 38.74
C ASP A 599 -15.37 -30.76 38.65
N LEU A 600 -15.71 -29.86 37.72
CA LEU A 600 -15.04 -28.56 37.59
C LEU A 600 -15.24 -27.68 38.83
N ARG A 601 -16.47 -27.59 39.38
CA ARG A 601 -16.72 -26.88 40.64
C ARG A 601 -15.89 -27.43 41.80
N ALA A 602 -15.78 -28.75 41.90
CA ALA A 602 -14.98 -29.38 42.95
C ALA A 602 -13.50 -29.03 42.81
N LYS A 603 -12.98 -29.01 41.57
CA LYS A 603 -11.61 -28.59 41.27
C LYS A 603 -11.37 -27.10 41.53
N GLU A 604 -12.31 -26.23 41.13
CA GLU A 604 -12.29 -24.80 41.42
C GLU A 604 -12.27 -24.55 42.94
N ALA A 605 -13.17 -25.18 43.69
CA ALA A 605 -13.24 -25.06 45.14
C ALA A 605 -11.95 -25.55 45.82
N ALA A 606 -11.37 -26.66 45.35
CA ALA A 606 -10.09 -27.16 45.85
C ALA A 606 -8.93 -26.20 45.56
N ALA A 607 -8.87 -25.61 44.36
CA ALA A 607 -7.85 -24.64 43.99
C ALA A 607 -7.96 -23.34 44.82
N ILE A 608 -9.18 -22.86 45.05
CA ILE A 608 -9.44 -21.70 45.91
C ILE A 608 -9.02 -22.00 47.36
N ALA A 609 -9.37 -23.18 47.88
CA ALA A 609 -8.97 -23.60 49.23
C ALA A 609 -7.44 -23.70 49.36
N GLN A 610 -6.75 -24.20 48.34
CA GLN A 610 -5.29 -24.23 48.29
C GLN A 610 -4.70 -22.82 48.26
N ALA A 611 -5.19 -21.93 47.40
CA ALA A 611 -4.72 -20.53 47.32
C ALA A 611 -4.97 -19.76 48.62
N ALA A 612 -6.09 -20.01 49.30
CA ALA A 612 -6.39 -19.44 50.61
C ALA A 612 -5.42 -19.96 51.69
N THR A 613 -5.04 -21.23 51.63
CA THR A 613 -4.05 -21.83 52.53
C THR A 613 -2.66 -21.24 52.31
N GLU A 614 -2.22 -21.12 51.05
CA GLU A 614 -0.93 -20.50 50.70
C GLU A 614 -0.87 -19.01 51.09
N ALA A 615 -1.98 -18.29 50.97
CA ALA A 615 -2.11 -16.90 51.42
C ALA A 615 -2.06 -16.79 52.95
N ALA A 616 -2.68 -17.73 53.67
CA ALA A 616 -2.64 -17.82 55.13
C ALA A 616 -1.22 -18.15 55.65
N ASP A 617 -0.50 -19.05 54.98
CA ASP A 617 0.88 -19.41 55.31
C ASP A 617 1.85 -18.24 55.09
N LYS A 618 1.68 -17.48 53.99
CA LYS A 618 2.42 -16.22 53.76
C LYS A 618 2.12 -15.15 54.81
N TRP A 619 0.89 -15.11 55.32
CA TRP A 619 0.49 -14.20 56.39
C TRP A 619 1.12 -14.59 57.75
N ALA A 620 1.17 -15.88 58.07
CA ALA A 620 1.84 -16.41 59.26
C ALA A 620 3.36 -16.19 59.25
N GLY A 621 3.97 -16.02 58.06
CA GLY A 621 5.39 -15.72 57.86
C GLY A 621 5.81 -14.26 58.08
N GLY A 622 4.88 -13.33 58.34
CA GLY A 622 5.19 -12.00 58.91
C GLY A 622 5.50 -10.84 57.96
N SER A 623 4.93 -10.76 56.75
CA SER A 623 5.21 -9.62 55.82
C SER A 623 4.01 -9.00 55.09
N GLY A 624 2.76 -9.06 55.59
CA GLY A 624 1.59 -8.55 54.85
C GLY A 624 0.54 -7.81 55.69
N ASP A 625 0.12 -6.63 55.20
CA ASP A 625 -0.98 -5.81 55.73
C ASP A 625 -2.32 -6.59 55.73
N GLY A 626 -2.82 -6.92 56.93
CA GLY A 626 -3.95 -7.81 57.14
C GLY A 626 -5.30 -7.26 56.64
N THR A 627 -5.38 -5.98 56.33
CA THR A 627 -6.61 -5.29 55.91
C THR A 627 -7.00 -5.66 54.47
N THR A 628 -6.02 -5.81 53.58
CA THR A 628 -6.24 -6.18 52.16
C THR A 628 -6.56 -7.66 51.99
N LEU A 629 -6.02 -8.50 52.87
CA LEU A 629 -6.26 -9.95 52.89
C LEU A 629 -7.67 -10.29 53.38
N ARG A 630 -8.17 -9.57 54.38
CA ARG A 630 -9.54 -9.75 54.88
C ARG A 630 -10.58 -9.32 53.85
N ALA A 631 -10.32 -8.24 53.11
CA ALA A 631 -11.15 -7.85 51.97
C ALA A 631 -11.19 -8.91 50.84
N LYS A 632 -10.05 -9.58 50.57
CA LYS A 632 -10.00 -10.71 49.61
C LYS A 632 -10.72 -11.95 50.13
N LEU A 633 -10.59 -12.25 51.42
CA LEU A 633 -11.28 -13.39 52.04
C LEU A 633 -12.80 -13.18 52.10
N ASP A 634 -13.24 -11.96 52.42
CA ASP A 634 -14.66 -11.59 52.43
C ASP A 634 -15.25 -11.60 51.00
N SER A 635 -14.47 -11.22 49.98
CA SER A 635 -14.81 -11.36 48.56
C SER A 635 -14.98 -12.82 48.12
N VAL A 636 -14.08 -13.71 48.56
CA VAL A 636 -14.17 -15.16 48.30
C VAL A 636 -15.36 -15.78 49.03
N THR A 637 -15.64 -15.34 50.25
CA THR A 637 -16.77 -15.83 51.05
C THR A 637 -18.11 -15.35 50.50
N ALA A 638 -18.18 -14.14 49.95
CA ALA A 638 -19.35 -13.64 49.21
C ALA A 638 -19.62 -14.45 47.93
N SER A 639 -18.58 -14.92 47.23
CA SER A 639 -18.72 -15.83 46.09
C SER A 639 -19.24 -17.22 46.48
N MET A 640 -19.10 -17.66 47.74
CA MET A 640 -19.61 -18.94 48.23
C MET A 640 -21.09 -18.88 48.63
N GLN A 641 -21.64 -17.70 48.93
CA GLN A 641 -23.05 -17.56 49.37
C GLN A 641 -24.07 -17.67 48.22
N ASP A 642 -23.63 -17.70 46.96
CA ASP A 642 -24.52 -17.79 45.78
C ASP A 642 -24.64 -19.21 45.19
N THR A 643 -24.02 -20.21 45.81
CA THR A 643 -24.27 -21.63 45.53
C THR A 643 -25.19 -22.21 46.59
N ASP A 644 -26.43 -22.53 46.20
CA ASP A 644 -27.46 -23.29 46.94
C ASP A 644 -27.23 -23.50 48.44
N GLY A 645 -28.08 -22.88 49.27
CA GLY A 645 -28.09 -22.94 50.73
C GLY A 645 -28.35 -24.32 51.36
N SER A 646 -27.58 -25.34 51.01
CA SER A 646 -27.53 -26.62 51.73
C SER A 646 -26.13 -27.01 52.21
N ALA A 647 -25.11 -26.20 51.97
CA ALA A 647 -23.80 -26.32 52.62
C ALA A 647 -23.55 -25.09 53.50
N ALA A 648 -24.25 -25.06 54.64
CA ALA A 648 -23.87 -24.23 55.78
C ALA A 648 -22.57 -24.75 56.39
#